data_AF-A0A2E2WBD7-F1
#
_entry.id   AF-A0A2E2WBD7-F1
#
_cell.length_a   1.000
_cell.length_b   1.000
_cell.length_c   1.000
_cell.angle_alpha   90.00
_cell.angle_beta   90.00
_cell.angle_gamma   90.00
#
_symmetry.space_group_name_H-M   'P 1'
#
loop_
_entity.id
_entity.type
_entity.pdbx_description
1 polymer ?
#
loop_
_entity_poly.entity_id
_entity_poly.type
_entity_poly.pdbx_seq_one_letter_code
_entity_poly.pdbx_strand_id
1 'polypeptide(L)'
;MVKYLSILLSLLIFVSCNSSKKEPVTTHKYTNALVTETSPYLLQHAHNPVNWNPWKEDVLQKAKEENKLIIISIGYAACHWCHVMEKESFEDSTVAAVMNKNFVNIKVDREERPDIDQIYINAVQLMTGSAGWPLNVITLPDGRPVWGGTYFKKDDWINSIEQIHELYKTDPEKLTAYATRLEEGIKSMDLIERNTDEAVIENFDTTAALDSLKMSFDLQYGGTKRVPKFMMPNNVAYLLRKGVRKNDETLVTHVTNTLTKMAYGGLYDAVGGGFARYSVDEKWHVPHFEKMLYDNAQLVSLYSDAYVYTKNELYKEVVTETLTFIEREMTSDEGAFYSSLDADSTTETGELEEGAYYIYTKEELQKVLTDDFELFKDYYNVTDFGKWENHYVLIRTGSDSTIAQKHNISEEKLKQKKATWRKTLLDYRNNRPKPRLDDKILTSWNALMLKGYVDAYKALQHKKYLDAALTNANFIKNNQLQKDNKLFHSYKEGKSSINGYLEDYAAVIEAYIALYEVTMDEQWLELSKNLATYTFEHFYDEEKAMFYFTSNLDSKLVTRTIEYRDNVISSSNSIMAKNLFKLSHYFDIPKYRTTSDQMLKNVVPDATKYPSVFSNWLDLLENHQFNYYEIVVAGPQALEKLKELQQYYIPNALLAGSDKESDSYLLEGRFPEDETLVYVCVNNACRLPVTSVKEALKTLKISE
;
A
#
# COMPACT_ATOMS: atom_id res chain seq x y z
N MET A 1 -68.69 23.70 -14.78
CA MET A 1 -67.61 23.95 -13.81
C MET A 1 -66.35 23.14 -14.17
N VAL A 2 -65.98 23.11 -15.46
CA VAL A 2 -64.90 22.25 -16.02
C VAL A 2 -64.17 22.98 -17.17
N LYS A 3 -63.91 24.29 -17.03
CA LYS A 3 -63.16 25.07 -18.04
C LYS A 3 -62.11 26.04 -17.48
N TYR A 4 -61.91 26.07 -16.17
CA TYR A 4 -60.90 26.92 -15.52
C TYR A 4 -59.80 26.14 -14.78
N LEU A 5 -59.78 24.81 -14.86
CA LEU A 5 -58.75 23.99 -14.21
C LEU A 5 -57.61 23.56 -15.16
N SER A 6 -57.81 23.66 -16.48
CA SER A 6 -56.80 23.21 -17.47
C SER A 6 -55.78 24.29 -17.87
N ILE A 7 -56.01 25.55 -17.48
CA ILE A 7 -55.09 26.67 -17.78
C ILE A 7 -54.12 26.91 -16.61
N LEU A 8 -54.43 26.45 -15.39
CA LEU A 8 -53.49 26.52 -14.27
C LEU A 8 -52.45 25.39 -14.27
N LEU A 9 -52.71 24.27 -14.97
CA LEU A 9 -51.76 23.15 -15.04
C LEU A 9 -50.71 23.29 -16.15
N SER A 10 -50.88 24.24 -17.07
CA SER A 10 -49.95 24.53 -18.17
C SER A 10 -48.97 25.67 -17.87
N LEU A 11 -49.20 26.45 -16.80
CA LEU A 11 -48.27 27.47 -16.30
C LEU A 11 -47.30 26.99 -15.21
N LEU A 12 -47.51 25.78 -14.66
CA LEU A 12 -46.61 25.18 -13.66
C LEU A 12 -45.53 24.25 -14.25
N ILE A 13 -45.49 24.08 -15.59
CA ILE A 13 -44.50 23.22 -16.28
C ILE A 13 -43.36 24.05 -16.93
N PHE A 14 -43.42 25.39 -16.89
CA PHE A 14 -42.37 26.27 -17.43
C PHE A 14 -41.60 27.09 -16.39
N VAL A 15 -41.70 26.74 -15.10
CA VAL A 15 -40.81 27.24 -14.03
C VAL A 15 -40.01 26.09 -13.45
N SER A 16 -39.35 25.33 -14.34
CA SER A 16 -38.20 24.51 -14.01
C SER A 16 -37.00 25.01 -14.82
N CYS A 17 -36.74 26.32 -14.74
CA CYS A 17 -35.48 26.89 -15.18
C CYS A 17 -34.41 26.55 -14.15
N ASN A 18 -33.81 25.38 -14.34
CA ASN A 18 -32.36 25.19 -14.37
C ASN A 18 -31.58 26.12 -13.43
N SER A 19 -31.59 25.83 -12.13
CA SER A 19 -30.52 26.27 -11.23
C SER A 19 -29.31 25.35 -11.44
N SER A 20 -28.79 25.28 -12.67
CA SER A 20 -27.38 24.98 -12.80
C SER A 20 -26.69 26.18 -12.15
N LYS A 21 -26.11 25.96 -10.97
CA LYS A 21 -24.98 26.77 -10.55
C LYS A 21 -23.96 26.59 -11.67
N LYS A 22 -24.01 27.47 -12.68
CA LYS A 22 -22.86 27.71 -13.54
C LYS A 22 -21.80 28.20 -12.57
N GLU A 23 -20.92 27.29 -12.18
CA GLU A 23 -19.65 27.69 -11.60
C GLU A 23 -19.09 28.80 -12.48
N PRO A 24 -18.57 29.89 -11.89
CA PRO A 24 -17.94 30.93 -12.68
C PRO A 24 -16.92 30.25 -13.57
N VAL A 25 -17.00 30.45 -14.88
CA VAL A 25 -15.98 29.95 -15.82
C VAL A 25 -14.67 30.54 -15.35
N THR A 26 -13.86 29.74 -14.68
CA THR A 26 -12.53 30.13 -14.22
C THR A 26 -11.69 30.30 -15.48
N THR A 27 -11.47 31.55 -15.88
CA THR A 27 -10.56 31.85 -16.98
C THR A 27 -9.13 31.63 -16.48
N HIS A 28 -8.57 30.46 -16.74
CA HIS A 28 -7.18 30.16 -16.42
C HIS A 28 -6.25 30.91 -17.38
N LYS A 29 -5.27 31.64 -16.83
CA LYS A 29 -4.30 32.42 -17.63
C LYS A 29 -3.38 31.53 -18.47
N TYR A 30 -3.09 30.34 -17.97
CA TYR A 30 -2.25 29.33 -18.61
C TYR A 30 -2.99 28.00 -18.65
N THR A 31 -2.70 27.19 -19.66
CA THR A 31 -3.16 25.81 -19.76
C THR A 31 -2.13 25.04 -20.57
N ASN A 32 -1.70 23.89 -20.07
CA ASN A 32 -0.70 23.02 -20.69
C ASN A 32 -1.31 21.66 -21.08
N ALA A 33 -0.48 20.72 -21.52
CA ALA A 33 -0.94 19.45 -22.07
C ALA A 33 -1.57 18.49 -21.04
N LEU A 34 -1.41 18.75 -19.73
CA LEU A 34 -1.95 17.89 -18.68
C LEU A 34 -3.48 17.96 -18.54
N VAL A 35 -4.14 18.96 -19.14
CA VAL A 35 -5.60 19.16 -19.06
C VAL A 35 -6.42 17.97 -19.61
N THR A 36 -5.79 17.07 -20.37
CA THR A 36 -6.44 15.88 -20.94
C THR A 36 -6.11 14.58 -20.19
N GLU A 37 -5.29 14.64 -19.14
CA GLU A 37 -4.94 13.47 -18.34
C GLU A 37 -6.05 13.11 -17.36
N THR A 38 -6.02 11.88 -16.83
CA THR A 38 -7.02 11.39 -15.86
C THR A 38 -6.53 11.42 -14.42
N SER A 39 -5.22 11.42 -14.20
CA SER A 39 -4.62 11.50 -12.86
C SER A 39 -4.99 12.82 -12.18
N PRO A 40 -5.56 12.78 -10.95
CA PRO A 40 -5.78 13.99 -10.16
C PRO A 40 -4.50 14.79 -9.94
N TYR A 41 -3.36 14.12 -9.73
CA TYR A 41 -2.05 14.76 -9.61
C TYR A 41 -1.66 15.54 -10.87
N LEU A 42 -1.83 14.96 -12.06
CA LEU A 42 -1.47 15.66 -13.30
C LEU A 42 -2.41 16.83 -13.59
N LEU A 43 -3.72 16.62 -13.36
CA LEU A 43 -4.74 17.65 -13.57
C LEU A 43 -4.56 18.88 -12.67
N GLN A 44 -4.08 18.70 -11.43
CA GLN A 44 -3.82 19.84 -10.54
C GLN A 44 -2.78 20.81 -11.13
N HIS A 45 -1.85 20.30 -11.95
CA HIS A 45 -0.78 21.07 -12.58
C HIS A 45 -1.14 21.59 -13.99
N ALA A 46 -2.35 21.32 -14.50
CA ALA A 46 -2.74 21.62 -15.88
C ALA A 46 -2.79 23.11 -16.21
N HIS A 47 -2.90 23.97 -15.20
CA HIS A 47 -3.03 25.42 -15.35
C HIS A 47 -1.79 26.21 -14.89
N ASN A 48 -0.69 25.51 -14.61
CA ASN A 48 0.58 26.14 -14.28
C ASN A 48 1.19 26.88 -15.49
N PRO A 49 1.94 27.98 -15.27
CA PRO A 49 2.68 28.67 -16.33
C PRO A 49 3.81 27.81 -16.91
N VAL A 50 4.35 26.86 -16.15
CA VAL A 50 5.26 25.84 -16.69
C VAL A 50 4.49 25.00 -17.71
N ASN A 51 5.04 24.86 -18.91
CA ASN A 51 4.46 24.10 -20.00
C ASN A 51 4.71 22.60 -19.78
N TRP A 52 4.01 22.03 -18.81
CA TRP A 52 4.09 20.62 -18.48
C TRP A 52 3.51 19.74 -19.59
N ASN A 53 4.15 18.60 -19.77
CA ASN A 53 3.70 17.51 -20.63
C ASN A 53 3.58 16.24 -19.79
N PRO A 54 2.62 15.36 -20.09
CA PRO A 54 2.63 14.00 -19.54
C PRO A 54 3.80 13.21 -20.11
N TRP A 55 4.19 12.11 -19.45
CA TRP A 55 5.16 11.19 -20.03
C TRP A 55 4.57 10.46 -21.23
N LYS A 56 4.98 10.85 -22.44
CA LYS A 56 4.55 10.22 -23.71
C LYS A 56 5.71 10.13 -24.70
N GLU A 57 5.66 9.13 -25.56
CA GLU A 57 6.73 8.85 -26.53
C GLU A 57 6.97 10.03 -27.49
N ASP A 58 5.91 10.72 -27.93
CA ASP A 58 6.00 11.89 -28.79
C ASP A 58 6.70 13.08 -28.11
N VAL A 59 6.50 13.27 -26.81
CA VAL A 59 7.18 14.29 -25.99
C VAL A 59 8.67 13.97 -25.85
N LEU A 60 9.01 12.70 -25.58
CA LEU A 60 10.40 12.24 -25.49
C LEU A 60 11.12 12.34 -26.84
N GLN A 61 10.43 11.96 -27.92
CA GLN A 61 10.96 12.07 -29.28
C GLN A 61 11.21 13.53 -29.67
N LYS A 62 10.29 14.43 -29.31
CA LYS A 62 10.48 15.87 -29.49
C LYS A 62 11.71 16.39 -28.75
N ALA A 63 11.96 15.95 -27.52
CA ALA A 63 13.17 16.34 -26.78
C ALA A 63 14.46 15.94 -27.52
N LYS A 64 14.49 14.73 -28.09
CA LYS A 64 15.60 14.25 -28.93
C LYS A 64 15.77 15.07 -30.20
N GLU A 65 14.68 15.34 -30.93
CA GLU A 65 14.68 16.11 -32.18
C GLU A 65 15.13 17.56 -31.96
N GLU A 66 14.70 18.17 -30.86
CA GLU A 66 15.10 19.53 -30.49
C GLU A 66 16.48 19.58 -29.79
N ASN A 67 17.08 18.43 -29.48
CA ASN A 67 18.30 18.28 -28.69
C ASN A 67 18.25 19.12 -27.39
N LYS A 68 17.14 18.99 -26.66
CA LYS A 68 16.89 19.71 -25.40
C LYS A 68 16.92 18.77 -24.21
N LEU A 69 17.50 19.25 -23.11
CA LEU A 69 17.40 18.59 -21.80
C LEU A 69 15.93 18.49 -21.37
N ILE A 70 15.65 17.47 -20.56
CA ILE A 70 14.31 17.24 -20.01
C ILE A 70 14.35 17.51 -18.51
N ILE A 71 13.34 18.22 -18.00
CA ILE A 71 13.04 18.26 -16.58
C ILE A 71 11.89 17.28 -16.34
N ILE A 72 12.12 16.31 -15.47
CA ILE A 72 11.11 15.35 -15.02
C ILE A 72 10.81 15.67 -13.55
N SER A 73 9.56 16.03 -13.27
CA SER A 73 9.06 16.25 -11.92
C SER A 73 8.04 15.17 -11.58
N ILE A 74 8.31 14.39 -10.53
CA ILE A 74 7.53 13.22 -10.12
C ILE A 74 6.93 13.45 -8.74
N GLY A 75 5.65 13.13 -8.57
CA GLY A 75 4.92 13.21 -7.31
C GLY A 75 3.57 12.49 -7.39
N TYR A 76 2.67 12.74 -6.44
CA TYR A 76 1.34 12.16 -6.34
C TYR A 76 0.40 13.15 -5.63
N ALA A 77 -0.92 12.97 -5.77
CA ALA A 77 -1.90 13.99 -5.40
C ALA A 77 -1.91 14.33 -3.91
N ALA A 78 -1.65 13.35 -3.03
CA ALA A 78 -1.68 13.55 -1.59
C ALA A 78 -0.40 14.20 -1.00
N CYS A 79 0.61 14.47 -1.83
CA CYS A 79 1.96 14.89 -1.41
C CYS A 79 2.05 16.35 -0.94
N HIS A 80 2.20 16.59 0.37
CA HIS A 80 2.35 17.95 0.91
C HIS A 80 3.51 18.74 0.27
N TRP A 81 4.73 18.18 0.28
CA TRP A 81 5.90 18.86 -0.26
C TRP A 81 5.82 19.10 -1.78
N CYS A 82 5.00 18.32 -2.49
CA CYS A 82 4.74 18.55 -3.91
C CYS A 82 3.89 19.81 -4.11
N HIS A 83 2.88 20.04 -3.26
CA HIS A 83 2.07 21.26 -3.26
C HIS A 83 2.91 22.49 -2.88
N VAL A 84 3.77 22.37 -1.87
CA VAL A 84 4.68 23.46 -1.45
C VAL A 84 5.59 23.86 -2.61
N MET A 85 6.24 22.90 -3.26
CA MET A 85 7.14 23.20 -4.39
C MET A 85 6.38 23.77 -5.60
N GLU A 86 5.17 23.30 -5.86
CA GLU A 86 4.30 23.87 -6.89
C GLU A 86 4.05 25.36 -6.64
N LYS A 87 3.52 25.68 -5.45
CA LYS A 87 3.14 27.04 -5.08
C LYS A 87 4.33 28.00 -5.06
N GLU A 88 5.47 27.55 -4.52
CA GLU A 88 6.66 28.40 -4.41
C GLU A 88 7.42 28.57 -5.73
N SER A 89 7.37 27.57 -6.62
CA SER A 89 8.21 27.53 -7.83
C SER A 89 7.43 27.39 -9.13
N PHE A 90 6.58 26.37 -9.27
CA PHE A 90 5.98 26.03 -10.58
C PHE A 90 4.79 26.92 -10.98
N GLU A 91 4.17 27.63 -10.03
CA GLU A 91 3.17 28.68 -10.30
C GLU A 91 3.81 30.04 -10.66
N ASP A 92 5.12 30.22 -10.47
CA ASP A 92 5.81 31.47 -10.74
C ASP A 92 6.19 31.61 -12.23
N SER A 93 5.71 32.68 -12.87
CA SER A 93 5.98 32.92 -14.30
C SER A 93 7.45 33.14 -14.66
N THR A 94 8.29 33.55 -13.71
CA THR A 94 9.74 33.72 -13.88
C THR A 94 10.43 32.37 -13.95
N VAL A 95 10.09 31.46 -13.02
CA VAL A 95 10.57 30.07 -13.04
C VAL A 95 10.14 29.39 -14.33
N ALA A 96 8.86 29.52 -14.68
CA ALA A 96 8.31 28.97 -15.91
C ALA A 96 9.01 29.48 -17.17
N ALA A 97 9.39 30.76 -17.22
CA ALA A 97 10.11 31.32 -18.36
C ALA A 97 11.49 30.67 -18.54
N VAL A 98 12.23 30.42 -17.45
CA VAL A 98 13.53 29.74 -17.50
C VAL A 98 13.37 28.28 -17.93
N MET A 99 12.40 27.57 -17.35
CA MET A 99 12.12 26.18 -17.66
C MET A 99 11.66 25.99 -19.12
N ASN A 100 10.61 26.69 -19.54
CA ASN A 100 10.00 26.56 -20.87
C ASN A 100 10.95 26.95 -22.02
N LYS A 101 11.91 27.85 -21.75
CA LYS A 101 12.89 28.28 -22.75
C LYS A 101 13.94 27.20 -23.03
N ASN A 102 14.39 26.51 -22.00
CA ASN A 102 15.61 25.71 -22.06
C ASN A 102 15.34 24.19 -22.00
N PHE A 103 14.18 23.76 -21.52
CA PHE A 103 13.88 22.36 -21.22
C PHE A 103 12.55 21.91 -21.83
N VAL A 104 12.44 20.60 -22.06
CA VAL A 104 11.14 19.92 -22.18
C VAL A 104 10.71 19.53 -20.77
N ASN A 105 9.55 20.03 -20.33
CA ASN A 105 9.07 19.82 -18.96
C ASN A 105 8.06 18.69 -18.94
N ILE A 106 8.35 17.63 -18.17
CA ILE A 106 7.51 16.45 -18.01
C ILE A 106 7.07 16.32 -16.54
N LYS A 107 5.78 16.12 -16.34
CA LYS A 107 5.17 15.84 -15.04
C LYS A 107 4.71 14.39 -15.01
N VAL A 108 5.00 13.68 -13.92
CA VAL A 108 4.72 12.25 -13.78
C VAL A 108 4.01 12.01 -12.45
N ASP A 109 2.87 11.33 -12.51
CA ASP A 109 2.25 10.74 -11.33
C ASP A 109 2.95 9.40 -11.03
N ARG A 110 3.63 9.30 -9.89
CA ARG A 110 4.32 8.07 -9.48
C ARG A 110 3.38 6.90 -9.26
N GLU A 111 2.12 7.18 -8.94
CA GLU A 111 1.12 6.15 -8.69
C GLU A 111 0.60 5.56 -9.98
N GLU A 112 0.58 6.32 -11.08
CA GLU A 112 0.25 5.78 -12.40
C GLU A 112 1.47 5.19 -13.12
N ARG A 113 2.66 5.72 -12.82
CA ARG A 113 3.92 5.35 -13.48
C ARG A 113 5.04 4.99 -12.48
N PRO A 114 4.84 3.97 -11.63
CA PRO A 114 5.87 3.50 -10.70
C PRO A 114 7.13 3.00 -11.43
N ASP A 115 6.99 2.55 -12.68
CA ASP A 115 8.09 2.15 -13.57
C ASP A 115 9.07 3.28 -13.87
N ILE A 116 8.56 4.50 -14.01
CA ILE A 116 9.38 5.71 -14.23
C ILE A 116 9.96 6.18 -12.89
N ASP A 117 9.11 6.25 -11.87
CA ASP A 117 9.46 6.71 -10.52
C ASP A 117 10.68 5.95 -9.98
N GLN A 118 10.66 4.62 -10.06
CA GLN A 118 11.72 3.76 -9.53
C GLN A 118 13.09 4.05 -10.17
N ILE A 119 13.14 4.24 -11.49
CA ILE A 119 14.40 4.54 -12.22
C ILE A 119 15.02 5.83 -11.68
N TYR A 120 14.19 6.87 -11.52
CA TYR A 120 14.67 8.19 -11.14
C TYR A 120 14.90 8.33 -9.63
N ILE A 121 14.17 7.60 -8.78
CA ILE A 121 14.48 7.45 -7.35
C ILE A 121 15.85 6.79 -7.19
N ASN A 122 16.13 5.70 -7.91
CA ASN A 122 17.44 5.03 -7.88
C ASN A 122 18.56 5.97 -8.35
N ALA A 123 18.31 6.73 -9.41
CA ALA A 123 19.26 7.73 -9.91
C ALA A 123 19.62 8.76 -8.83
N VAL A 124 18.63 9.40 -8.21
CA VAL A 124 18.86 10.42 -7.18
C VAL A 124 19.50 9.81 -5.93
N GLN A 125 19.07 8.61 -5.52
CA GLN A 125 19.67 7.88 -4.41
C GLN A 125 21.17 7.63 -4.61
N LEU A 126 21.61 7.30 -5.83
CA LEU A 126 23.03 7.16 -6.17
C LEU A 126 23.77 8.50 -6.19
N MET A 127 23.11 9.59 -6.60
CA MET A 127 23.71 10.93 -6.63
C MET A 127 23.91 11.52 -5.24
N THR A 128 22.93 11.36 -4.35
CA THR A 128 22.83 12.15 -3.10
C THR A 128 22.84 11.31 -1.82
N GLY A 129 22.62 9.99 -1.92
CA GLY A 129 22.46 9.09 -0.77
C GLY A 129 21.06 9.10 -0.14
N SER A 130 20.12 9.90 -0.65
CA SER A 130 18.72 9.89 -0.20
C SER A 130 17.77 10.37 -1.30
N ALA A 131 16.59 9.75 -1.41
CA ALA A 131 15.57 10.14 -2.38
C ALA A 131 14.17 10.12 -1.75
N GLY A 132 13.25 10.88 -2.36
CA GLY A 132 11.87 11.04 -1.91
C GLY A 132 11.11 11.98 -2.83
N TRP A 133 9.89 12.35 -2.44
CA TRP A 133 9.01 13.22 -3.24
C TRP A 133 8.83 14.59 -2.57
N PRO A 134 8.66 15.68 -3.36
CA PRO A 134 8.68 15.74 -4.82
C PRO A 134 10.06 15.40 -5.37
N LEU A 135 10.11 14.63 -6.46
CA LEU A 135 11.37 14.24 -7.09
C LEU A 135 11.56 15.08 -8.35
N ASN A 136 12.72 15.71 -8.50
CA ASN A 136 13.02 16.53 -9.67
C ASN A 136 14.36 16.10 -10.28
N VAL A 137 14.32 15.72 -11.55
CA VAL A 137 15.48 15.17 -12.27
C VAL A 137 15.65 15.90 -13.60
N ILE A 138 16.90 16.25 -13.92
CA ILE A 138 17.29 16.71 -15.24
C ILE A 138 17.92 15.53 -15.97
N THR A 139 17.48 15.30 -17.21
CA THR A 139 18.01 14.26 -18.08
C THR A 139 18.53 14.82 -19.39
N LEU A 140 19.41 14.05 -20.02
CA LEU A 140 19.73 14.21 -21.43
C LEU A 140 18.46 14.04 -22.30
N PRO A 141 18.48 14.46 -23.58
CA PRO A 141 17.35 14.26 -24.49
C PRO A 141 16.94 12.80 -24.65
N ASP A 142 17.84 11.85 -24.39
CA ASP A 142 17.59 10.41 -24.44
C ASP A 142 16.97 9.82 -23.16
N GLY A 143 16.73 10.66 -22.14
CA GLY A 143 16.11 10.27 -20.86
C GLY A 143 17.09 9.87 -19.77
N ARG A 144 18.41 9.79 -20.05
CA ARG A 144 19.40 9.40 -19.03
C ARG A 144 19.64 10.53 -18.01
N PRO A 145 19.58 10.25 -16.69
CA PRO A 145 19.69 11.27 -15.65
C PRO A 145 21.10 11.87 -15.56
N VAL A 146 21.17 13.18 -15.32
CA VAL A 146 22.43 13.91 -15.12
C VAL A 146 22.49 14.70 -13.82
N TRP A 147 21.34 15.03 -13.24
CA TRP A 147 21.24 15.74 -11.97
C TRP A 147 19.85 15.51 -11.37
N GLY A 148 19.71 15.54 -10.05
CA GLY A 148 18.40 15.51 -9.42
C GLY A 148 18.46 15.65 -7.91
N GLY A 149 17.28 15.83 -7.33
CA GLY A 149 17.07 15.90 -5.89
C GLY A 149 15.58 15.99 -5.57
N THR A 150 15.26 16.31 -4.33
CA THR A 150 13.88 16.34 -3.86
C THR A 150 13.28 17.75 -3.95
N TYR A 151 13.07 18.39 -2.80
CA TYR A 151 12.58 19.76 -2.68
C TYR A 151 13.69 20.77 -2.95
N PHE A 152 13.37 21.81 -3.72
CA PHE A 152 14.24 22.96 -3.95
C PHE A 152 13.48 24.25 -3.72
N LYS A 153 14.10 25.20 -3.03
CA LYS A 153 13.60 26.58 -2.96
C LYS A 153 13.72 27.23 -4.34
N LYS A 154 12.82 28.18 -4.63
CA LYS A 154 12.73 28.86 -5.93
C LYS A 154 14.07 29.33 -6.51
N ASP A 155 14.85 30.08 -5.74
CA ASP A 155 16.11 30.65 -6.25
C ASP A 155 17.19 29.58 -6.46
N ASP A 156 17.26 28.59 -5.57
CA ASP A 156 18.18 27.45 -5.70
C ASP A 156 17.84 26.58 -6.91
N TRP A 157 16.53 26.41 -7.19
CA TRP A 157 16.03 25.72 -8.36
C TRP A 157 16.46 26.41 -9.66
N ILE A 158 16.20 27.72 -9.79
CA ILE A 158 16.61 28.51 -10.96
C ILE A 158 18.13 28.43 -11.17
N ASN A 159 18.90 28.69 -10.12
CA ASN A 159 20.37 28.69 -10.19
C ASN A 159 20.90 27.32 -10.64
N SER A 160 20.30 26.23 -10.16
CA SER A 160 20.72 24.87 -10.49
C SER A 160 20.39 24.51 -11.95
N ILE A 161 19.16 24.76 -12.42
CA ILE A 161 18.78 24.45 -13.82
C ILE A 161 19.55 25.31 -14.83
N GLU A 162 19.87 26.57 -14.51
CA GLU A 162 20.68 27.43 -15.38
C GLU A 162 22.14 26.94 -15.47
N GLN A 163 22.74 26.54 -14.36
CA GLN A 163 24.11 25.98 -14.35
C GLN A 163 24.21 24.68 -15.15
N ILE A 164 23.23 23.79 -15.01
CA ILE A 164 23.20 22.52 -15.77
C ILE A 164 22.99 22.79 -17.26
N HIS A 165 22.12 23.74 -17.63
CA HIS A 165 21.94 24.13 -19.03
C HIS A 165 23.19 24.75 -19.65
N GLU A 166 23.89 25.62 -18.91
CA GLU A 166 25.14 26.21 -19.39
C GLU A 166 26.22 25.13 -19.56
N LEU A 167 26.31 24.17 -18.63
CA LEU A 167 27.21 23.04 -18.75
C LEU A 167 26.87 22.17 -19.99
N TYR A 168 25.59 21.94 -20.28
CA TYR A 168 25.19 21.20 -21.47
C TYR A 168 25.55 21.91 -22.78
N LYS A 169 25.53 23.24 -22.80
CA LYS A 169 25.97 24.02 -23.97
C LYS A 169 27.48 24.06 -24.15
N THR A 170 28.22 24.16 -23.05
CA THR A 170 29.66 24.41 -23.07
C THR A 170 30.49 23.13 -23.05
N ASP A 171 30.01 22.07 -22.40
CA ASP A 171 30.69 20.78 -22.24
C ASP A 171 29.68 19.60 -22.17
N PRO A 172 28.96 19.31 -23.27
CA PRO A 172 27.95 18.24 -23.32
C PRO A 172 28.56 16.84 -23.12
N GLU A 173 29.84 16.65 -23.45
CA GLU A 173 30.54 15.38 -23.29
C GLU A 173 30.66 14.98 -21.82
N LYS A 174 30.93 15.96 -20.92
CA LYS A 174 30.98 15.71 -19.48
C LYS A 174 29.65 15.23 -18.91
N LEU A 175 28.54 15.81 -19.34
CA LEU A 175 27.20 15.35 -18.94
C LEU A 175 26.89 13.96 -19.50
N THR A 176 27.26 13.70 -20.75
CA THR A 176 27.09 12.38 -21.37
C THR A 176 27.88 11.29 -20.63
N ALA A 177 29.14 11.57 -20.27
CA ALA A 177 29.97 10.65 -19.50
C ALA A 177 29.44 10.42 -18.08
N TYR A 178 28.88 11.46 -17.44
CA TYR A 178 28.22 11.30 -16.14
C TYR A 178 26.95 10.45 -16.25
N ALA A 179 26.09 10.72 -17.23
CA ALA A 179 24.87 9.97 -17.48
C ALA A 179 25.15 8.48 -17.74
N THR A 180 26.17 8.14 -18.54
CA THR A 180 26.57 6.76 -18.79
C THR A 180 26.98 6.04 -17.50
N ARG A 181 27.83 6.67 -16.66
CA ARG A 181 28.25 6.07 -15.38
C ARG A 181 27.08 5.89 -14.42
N LEU A 182 26.14 6.83 -14.40
CA LEU A 182 24.97 6.73 -13.54
C LEU A 182 24.00 5.65 -14.03
N GLU A 183 23.79 5.52 -15.34
CA GLU A 183 23.01 4.44 -15.94
C GLU A 183 23.61 3.06 -15.59
N GLU A 184 24.93 2.91 -15.70
CA GLU A 184 25.66 1.71 -15.25
C GLU A 184 25.47 1.46 -13.75
N GLY A 185 25.52 2.52 -12.93
CA GLY A 185 25.24 2.47 -11.49
C GLY A 185 23.83 1.96 -11.19
N ILE A 186 22.81 2.49 -11.86
CA ILE A 186 21.41 2.05 -11.71
C ILE A 186 21.28 0.59 -12.09
N LYS A 187 21.83 0.18 -13.24
CA LYS A 187 21.85 -1.23 -13.66
C LYS A 187 22.53 -2.12 -12.63
N SER A 188 23.56 -1.61 -11.95
CA SER A 188 24.28 -2.35 -10.91
C SER A 188 23.51 -2.52 -9.60
N MET A 189 22.58 -1.61 -9.27
CA MET A 189 21.72 -1.75 -8.08
C MET A 189 20.77 -2.94 -8.19
N ASP A 190 20.38 -3.27 -9.42
CA ASP A 190 19.48 -4.36 -9.76
C ASP A 190 20.24 -5.61 -10.29
N LEU A 191 21.57 -5.65 -10.13
CA LEU A 191 22.37 -6.84 -10.43
C LEU A 191 22.06 -7.92 -9.40
N ILE A 192 21.09 -8.76 -9.74
CA ILE A 192 20.83 -10.02 -9.08
C ILE A 192 21.52 -11.11 -9.90
N GLU A 193 22.54 -11.71 -9.32
CA GLU A 193 23.20 -12.86 -9.92
C GLU A 193 22.45 -14.14 -9.56
N ARG A 194 22.35 -15.04 -10.53
CA ARG A 194 21.77 -16.35 -10.30
C ARG A 194 22.67 -17.16 -9.38
N ASN A 195 22.18 -17.49 -8.19
CA ASN A 195 22.93 -18.27 -7.22
C ASN A 195 22.77 -19.77 -7.52
N THR A 196 23.88 -20.45 -7.82
CA THR A 196 23.92 -21.89 -8.15
C THR A 196 24.22 -22.78 -6.95
N ASP A 197 24.44 -22.23 -5.76
CA ASP A 197 24.68 -23.01 -4.55
C ASP A 197 23.37 -23.66 -4.05
N GLU A 198 23.37 -24.99 -3.96
CA GLU A 198 22.21 -25.80 -3.60
C GLU A 198 21.90 -25.76 -2.09
N ALA A 199 22.90 -25.52 -1.24
CA ALA A 199 22.76 -25.63 0.21
C ALA A 199 22.28 -24.35 0.90
N VAL A 200 22.03 -23.29 0.12
CA VAL A 200 21.80 -21.93 0.63
C VAL A 200 20.55 -21.84 1.48
N ILE A 201 19.43 -22.46 1.10
CA ILE A 201 18.14 -22.30 1.79
C ILE A 201 18.12 -23.08 3.11
N GLU A 202 18.38 -24.39 3.05
CA GLU A 202 18.22 -25.30 4.21
C GLU A 202 19.12 -24.93 5.38
N ASN A 203 20.33 -24.42 5.08
CA ASN A 203 21.34 -24.09 6.08
C ASN A 203 21.45 -22.58 6.38
N PHE A 204 20.55 -21.75 5.85
CA PHE A 204 20.65 -20.30 6.06
C PHE A 204 20.42 -19.92 7.52
N ASP A 205 21.46 -19.45 8.19
CA ASP A 205 21.34 -18.96 9.55
C ASP A 205 20.80 -17.53 9.59
N THR A 206 19.54 -17.39 10.02
CA THR A 206 18.89 -16.08 10.22
C THR A 206 19.34 -15.34 11.50
N THR A 207 20.21 -15.92 12.34
CA THR A 207 20.59 -15.33 13.64
C THR A 207 21.21 -13.95 13.49
N ALA A 208 22.22 -13.79 12.61
CA ALA A 208 22.87 -12.51 12.40
C ALA A 208 21.92 -11.44 11.83
N ALA A 209 21.01 -11.83 10.94
CA ALA A 209 19.95 -10.96 10.42
C ALA A 209 19.01 -10.49 11.55
N LEU A 210 18.58 -11.40 12.41
CA LEU A 210 17.71 -11.09 13.54
C LEU A 210 18.40 -10.22 14.59
N ASP A 211 19.66 -10.46 14.90
CA ASP A 211 20.43 -9.65 15.85
C ASP A 211 20.58 -8.21 15.34
N SER A 212 20.85 -8.03 14.04
CA SER A 212 20.87 -6.72 13.39
C SER A 212 19.53 -5.99 13.48
N LEU A 213 18.41 -6.69 13.24
CA LEU A 213 17.06 -6.12 13.44
C LEU A 213 16.83 -5.72 14.90
N LYS A 214 17.14 -6.59 15.86
CA LYS A 214 16.98 -6.34 17.30
C LYS A 214 17.76 -5.10 17.76
N MET A 215 18.94 -4.84 17.21
CA MET A 215 19.71 -3.62 17.51
C MET A 215 18.97 -2.33 17.13
N SER A 216 18.15 -2.39 16.07
CA SER A 216 17.37 -1.24 15.60
C SER A 216 16.09 -0.99 16.39
N PHE A 217 15.63 -1.93 17.23
CA PHE A 217 14.34 -1.86 17.91
C PHE A 217 14.25 -0.69 18.88
N ASP A 218 13.19 0.09 18.77
CA ASP A 218 12.77 1.03 19.79
C ASP A 218 11.98 0.29 20.88
N LEU A 219 12.60 0.12 22.05
CA LEU A 219 12.00 -0.60 23.16
C LEU A 219 10.95 0.24 23.90
N GLN A 220 10.95 1.56 23.72
CA GLN A 220 10.02 2.47 24.39
C GLN A 220 8.75 2.70 23.55
N TYR A 221 8.93 3.00 22.25
CA TYR A 221 7.83 3.38 21.35
C TYR A 221 7.59 2.38 20.22
N GLY A 222 8.35 1.28 20.15
CA GLY A 222 8.20 0.31 19.05
C GLY A 222 8.66 0.84 17.70
N GLY A 223 8.70 -0.05 16.71
CA GLY A 223 9.35 0.20 15.42
C GLY A 223 10.86 0.39 15.55
N THR A 224 11.45 1.10 14.60
CA THR A 224 12.91 1.34 14.57
C THR A 224 13.30 2.61 15.34
N LYS A 225 14.44 2.63 16.03
CA LYS A 225 15.06 3.80 16.70
C LYS A 225 15.61 4.84 15.69
N ARG A 226 14.74 5.36 14.82
CA ARG A 226 15.05 6.41 13.85
C ARG A 226 13.83 7.31 13.66
N VAL A 227 14.08 8.52 13.18
CA VAL A 227 13.05 9.44 12.70
C VAL A 227 13.40 9.85 11.26
N PRO A 228 12.42 10.01 10.36
CA PRO A 228 11.00 9.66 10.54
C PRO A 228 10.77 8.14 10.73
N LYS A 229 9.63 7.78 11.33
CA LYS A 229 9.21 6.39 11.56
C LYS A 229 8.18 5.94 10.54
N PHE A 230 8.54 4.92 9.76
CA PHE A 230 7.63 4.19 8.86
C PHE A 230 7.14 2.91 9.52
N MET A 231 5.90 2.52 9.22
CA MET A 231 5.22 1.38 9.87
C MET A 231 5.79 0.02 9.47
N MET A 232 6.37 -0.09 8.25
CA MET A 232 7.01 -1.29 7.70
C MET A 232 6.24 -2.60 8.01
N PRO A 233 4.98 -2.75 7.55
CA PRO A 233 4.13 -3.88 7.96
C PRO A 233 4.76 -5.26 7.67
N ASN A 234 5.49 -5.41 6.56
CA ASN A 234 6.19 -6.66 6.22
C ASN A 234 7.26 -7.07 7.24
N ASN A 235 8.03 -6.12 7.76
CA ASN A 235 9.04 -6.35 8.80
C ASN A 235 8.35 -6.84 10.07
N VAL A 236 7.27 -6.16 10.49
CA VAL A 236 6.54 -6.51 11.71
C VAL A 236 5.84 -7.87 11.58
N ALA A 237 5.30 -8.19 10.40
CA ALA A 237 4.70 -9.50 10.11
C ALA A 237 5.72 -10.65 10.19
N TYR A 238 6.90 -10.47 9.58
CA TYR A 238 7.99 -11.44 9.67
C TYR A 238 8.43 -11.67 11.13
N LEU A 239 8.62 -10.59 11.89
CA LEU A 239 9.00 -10.67 13.30
C LEU A 239 7.93 -11.37 14.15
N LEU A 240 6.63 -11.14 13.87
CA LEU A 240 5.53 -11.85 14.53
C LEU A 240 5.65 -13.34 14.26
N ARG A 241 5.73 -13.73 12.98
CA ARG A 241 5.86 -15.13 12.59
C ARG A 241 7.07 -15.79 13.22
N LYS A 242 8.25 -15.18 13.13
CA LYS A 242 9.50 -15.70 13.71
C LYS A 242 9.40 -15.83 15.23
N GLY A 243 8.86 -14.82 15.89
CA GLY A 243 8.66 -14.79 17.34
C GLY A 243 7.76 -15.93 17.82
N VAL A 244 6.63 -16.15 17.15
CA VAL A 244 5.73 -17.28 17.46
C VAL A 244 6.41 -18.62 17.20
N ARG A 245 7.08 -18.77 16.05
CA ARG A 245 7.72 -20.01 15.64
C ARG A 245 8.80 -20.47 16.63
N LYS A 246 9.64 -19.54 17.09
CA LYS A 246 10.77 -19.83 17.98
C LYS A 246 10.44 -19.63 19.46
N ASN A 247 9.19 -19.31 19.81
CA ASN A 247 8.79 -18.88 21.15
C ASN A 247 9.70 -17.75 21.70
N ASP A 248 10.12 -16.82 20.83
CA ASP A 248 10.98 -15.68 21.20
C ASP A 248 10.13 -14.50 21.69
N GLU A 249 10.00 -14.39 23.02
CA GLU A 249 9.27 -13.32 23.69
C GLU A 249 9.80 -11.92 23.37
N THR A 250 11.08 -11.77 23.02
CA THR A 250 11.67 -10.46 22.66
C THR A 250 11.03 -9.94 21.37
N LEU A 251 10.89 -10.82 20.37
CA LEU A 251 10.29 -10.47 19.09
C LEU A 251 8.79 -10.18 19.25
N VAL A 252 8.07 -11.05 19.95
CA VAL A 252 6.62 -10.88 20.19
C VAL A 252 6.35 -9.59 20.98
N THR A 253 7.15 -9.30 22.01
CA THR A 253 7.04 -8.06 22.79
C THR A 253 7.32 -6.83 21.92
N HIS A 254 8.33 -6.88 21.05
CA HIS A 254 8.62 -5.77 20.14
C HIS A 254 7.47 -5.52 19.16
N VAL A 255 6.93 -6.58 18.55
CA VAL A 255 5.79 -6.49 17.63
C VAL A 255 4.58 -5.88 18.34
N THR A 256 4.20 -6.43 19.50
CA THR A 256 3.02 -5.98 20.23
C THR A 256 3.18 -4.55 20.77
N ASN A 257 4.37 -4.16 21.20
CA ASN A 257 4.65 -2.76 21.55
C ASN A 257 4.53 -1.85 20.33
N THR A 258 5.08 -2.24 19.18
CA THR A 258 5.00 -1.48 17.92
C THR A 258 3.55 -1.23 17.50
N LEU A 259 2.73 -2.28 17.43
CA LEU A 259 1.31 -2.19 17.10
C LEU A 259 0.55 -1.32 18.11
N THR A 260 0.78 -1.53 19.41
CA THR A 260 0.10 -0.74 20.45
C THR A 260 0.47 0.74 20.36
N LYS A 261 1.74 1.07 20.12
CA LYS A 261 2.22 2.45 20.06
C LYS A 261 1.77 3.17 18.78
N MET A 262 1.72 2.48 17.64
CA MET A 262 1.10 3.03 16.43
C MET A 262 -0.39 3.32 16.64
N ALA A 263 -1.15 2.40 17.25
CA ALA A 263 -2.57 2.60 17.54
C ALA A 263 -2.85 3.68 18.59
N TYR A 264 -1.86 3.99 19.45
CA TYR A 264 -1.94 5.05 20.44
C TYR A 264 -1.46 6.40 19.93
N GLY A 265 -0.59 6.40 18.91
CA GLY A 265 -0.03 7.58 18.30
C GLY A 265 -1.05 8.35 17.45
N GLY A 266 -0.72 9.60 17.13
CA GLY A 266 -1.50 10.41 16.20
C GLY A 266 -1.37 9.96 14.74
N LEU A 267 -0.46 9.02 14.45
CA LEU A 267 -0.42 8.25 13.21
C LEU A 267 -1.75 7.54 12.92
N TYR A 268 -2.43 7.04 13.95
CA TYR A 268 -3.74 6.44 13.85
C TYR A 268 -4.82 7.47 14.15
N ASP A 269 -5.75 7.69 13.20
CA ASP A 269 -6.85 8.64 13.38
C ASP A 269 -7.88 8.08 14.36
N ALA A 270 -7.74 8.44 15.65
CA ALA A 270 -8.60 8.00 16.73
C ALA A 270 -10.07 8.41 16.59
N VAL A 271 -10.41 9.35 15.70
CA VAL A 271 -11.78 9.82 15.46
C VAL A 271 -12.41 9.12 14.26
N GLY A 272 -11.70 9.09 13.13
CA GLY A 272 -12.22 8.58 11.86
C GLY A 272 -11.83 7.16 11.49
N GLY A 273 -10.80 6.60 12.15
CA GLY A 273 -10.14 5.37 11.75
C GLY A 273 -9.10 5.57 10.64
N GLY A 274 -8.32 4.53 10.41
CA GLY A 274 -7.25 4.51 9.42
C GLY A 274 -5.95 5.20 9.87
N PHE A 275 -4.88 4.85 9.18
CA PHE A 275 -3.53 5.31 9.43
C PHE A 275 -3.09 6.34 8.40
N ALA A 276 -2.37 7.34 8.88
CA ALA A 276 -1.56 8.22 8.06
C ALA A 276 -0.23 7.54 7.65
N ARG A 277 0.50 8.10 6.69
CA ARG A 277 1.58 7.40 5.98
C ARG A 277 2.81 7.11 6.85
N TYR A 278 3.27 8.07 7.64
CA TYR A 278 4.41 7.88 8.54
C TYR A 278 4.44 8.98 9.62
N SER A 279 5.21 8.76 10.68
CA SER A 279 5.41 9.72 11.77
C SER A 279 6.73 10.47 11.62
N VAL A 280 6.73 11.78 11.85
CA VAL A 280 7.96 12.60 11.83
C VAL A 280 8.76 12.51 13.13
N ASP A 281 8.14 12.02 14.21
CA ASP A 281 8.78 11.83 15.52
C ASP A 281 8.86 10.37 15.98
N GLU A 282 9.59 10.14 17.08
CA GLU A 282 9.80 8.80 17.62
C GLU A 282 8.58 8.18 18.32
N LYS A 283 7.57 8.96 18.69
CA LYS A 283 6.43 8.54 19.52
C LYS A 283 5.24 8.04 18.71
N TRP A 284 5.33 8.13 17.38
CA TRP A 284 4.20 7.99 16.45
C TRP A 284 3.17 9.13 16.62
N HIS A 285 3.57 10.31 17.10
CA HIS A 285 2.65 11.38 17.46
C HIS A 285 2.21 12.22 16.27
N VAL A 286 3.14 12.87 15.58
CA VAL A 286 2.85 13.79 14.47
C VAL A 286 3.06 13.06 13.15
N PRO A 287 2.00 12.81 12.36
CA PRO A 287 2.14 12.19 11.05
C PRO A 287 2.39 13.21 9.95
N HIS A 288 2.83 12.72 8.79
CA HIS A 288 2.36 13.31 7.53
C HIS A 288 0.97 12.76 7.24
N PHE A 289 -0.03 13.64 7.15
CA PHE A 289 -1.45 13.30 7.27
C PHE A 289 -2.05 12.57 6.06
N GLU A 290 -1.24 12.29 5.04
CA GLU A 290 -1.60 11.47 3.88
C GLU A 290 -2.14 10.12 4.35
N LYS A 291 -3.31 9.71 3.85
CA LYS A 291 -3.83 8.36 4.11
C LYS A 291 -3.79 7.55 2.82
N MET A 292 -2.86 6.60 2.76
CA MET A 292 -2.65 5.76 1.59
C MET A 292 -3.39 4.43 1.73
N LEU A 293 -4.00 3.95 0.64
CA LEU A 293 -4.73 2.67 0.65
C LEU A 293 -3.80 1.49 0.98
N TYR A 294 -2.61 1.43 0.37
CA TYR A 294 -1.66 0.32 0.55
C TYR A 294 -1.13 0.22 2.00
N ASP A 295 -1.00 1.35 2.71
CA ASP A 295 -0.57 1.36 4.11
C ASP A 295 -1.67 0.74 4.99
N ASN A 296 -2.90 1.22 4.82
CA ASN A 296 -4.06 0.73 5.56
C ASN A 296 -4.35 -0.75 5.26
N ALA A 297 -4.23 -1.17 3.99
CA ALA A 297 -4.42 -2.54 3.55
C ALA A 297 -3.52 -3.53 4.30
N GLN A 298 -2.21 -3.26 4.28
CA GLN A 298 -1.22 -4.14 4.91
C GLN A 298 -1.33 -4.13 6.44
N LEU A 299 -1.67 -3.00 7.04
CA LEU A 299 -1.92 -2.91 8.49
C LEU A 299 -3.16 -3.70 8.90
N VAL A 300 -4.25 -3.67 8.12
CA VAL A 300 -5.43 -4.50 8.42
C VAL A 300 -5.05 -5.98 8.50
N SER A 301 -4.27 -6.50 7.54
CA SER A 301 -3.76 -7.88 7.61
C SER A 301 -2.90 -8.11 8.85
N LEU A 302 -1.92 -7.25 9.11
CA LEU A 302 -1.00 -7.40 10.24
C LEU A 302 -1.70 -7.36 11.60
N TYR A 303 -2.61 -6.41 11.82
CA TYR A 303 -3.39 -6.34 13.06
C TYR A 303 -4.37 -7.51 13.19
N SER A 304 -4.88 -8.04 12.07
CA SER A 304 -5.73 -9.24 12.07
C SER A 304 -4.95 -10.46 12.53
N ASP A 305 -3.75 -10.69 11.99
CA ASP A 305 -2.87 -11.79 12.42
C ASP A 305 -2.45 -11.63 13.89
N ALA A 306 -2.06 -10.42 14.29
CA ALA A 306 -1.73 -10.13 15.67
C ALA A 306 -2.92 -10.32 16.62
N TYR A 307 -4.15 -9.99 16.19
CA TYR A 307 -5.36 -10.27 16.97
C TYR A 307 -5.60 -11.78 17.08
N VAL A 308 -5.49 -12.53 15.99
CA VAL A 308 -5.69 -13.98 16.00
C VAL A 308 -4.74 -14.64 17.01
N TYR A 309 -3.48 -14.21 17.04
CA TYR A 309 -2.47 -14.74 17.96
C TYR A 309 -2.66 -14.27 19.42
N THR A 310 -2.79 -12.95 19.65
CA THR A 310 -2.78 -12.37 21.01
C THR A 310 -4.15 -12.26 21.67
N LYS A 311 -5.22 -12.25 20.88
CA LYS A 311 -6.59 -11.88 21.27
C LYS A 311 -6.69 -10.49 21.93
N ASN A 312 -5.76 -9.58 21.64
CA ASN A 312 -5.78 -8.22 22.16
C ASN A 312 -6.90 -7.39 21.50
N GLU A 313 -7.92 -7.00 22.28
CA GLU A 313 -9.09 -6.28 21.75
C GLU A 313 -8.77 -4.92 21.13
N LEU A 314 -7.62 -4.29 21.46
CA LEU A 314 -7.16 -3.08 20.77
C LEU A 314 -6.94 -3.34 19.28
N TYR A 315 -6.35 -4.49 18.92
CA TYR A 315 -6.05 -4.81 17.51
C TYR A 315 -7.34 -5.07 16.72
N LYS A 316 -8.32 -5.71 17.34
CA LYS A 316 -9.66 -5.86 16.76
C LYS A 316 -10.38 -4.52 16.59
N GLU A 317 -10.26 -3.61 17.57
CA GLU A 317 -10.80 -2.25 17.47
C GLU A 317 -10.16 -1.51 16.27
N VAL A 318 -8.83 -1.54 16.15
CA VAL A 318 -8.08 -0.94 15.05
C VAL A 318 -8.48 -1.50 13.68
N VAL A 319 -8.59 -2.83 13.53
CA VAL A 319 -9.04 -3.46 12.28
C VAL A 319 -10.45 -2.99 11.92
N THR A 320 -11.37 -3.02 12.90
CA THR A 320 -12.78 -2.67 12.68
C THR A 320 -12.94 -1.21 12.27
N GLU A 321 -12.24 -0.30 12.97
CA GLU A 321 -12.29 1.13 12.71
C GLU A 321 -11.59 1.52 11.41
N THR A 322 -10.46 0.88 11.07
CA THR A 322 -9.79 1.08 9.79
C THR A 322 -10.67 0.64 8.62
N LEU A 323 -11.29 -0.53 8.69
CA LEU A 323 -12.21 -0.97 7.62
C LEU A 323 -13.49 -0.13 7.55
N THR A 324 -13.93 0.45 8.68
CA THR A 324 -15.04 1.42 8.70
C THR A 324 -14.63 2.75 8.06
N PHE A 325 -13.37 3.17 8.21
CA PHE A 325 -12.80 4.30 7.47
C PHE A 325 -12.76 4.02 5.96
N ILE A 326 -12.25 2.85 5.55
CA ILE A 326 -12.18 2.47 4.13
C ILE A 326 -13.58 2.45 3.52
N GLU A 327 -14.53 1.77 4.16
CA GLU A 327 -15.94 1.71 3.74
C GLU A 327 -16.57 3.10 3.56
N ARG A 328 -16.22 4.06 4.43
CA ARG A 328 -16.85 5.39 4.45
C ARG A 328 -16.21 6.40 3.50
N GLU A 329 -14.88 6.41 3.38
CA GLU A 329 -14.14 7.49 2.70
C GLU A 329 -13.41 7.02 1.43
N MET A 330 -13.10 5.72 1.33
CA MET A 330 -12.19 5.19 0.30
C MET A 330 -12.86 4.17 -0.63
N THR A 331 -14.14 3.85 -0.47
CA THR A 331 -14.86 2.88 -1.31
C THR A 331 -15.70 3.60 -2.35
N SER A 332 -15.53 3.22 -3.61
CA SER A 332 -16.36 3.65 -4.74
C SER A 332 -17.71 2.93 -4.77
N ASP A 333 -18.66 3.48 -5.53
CA ASP A 333 -19.98 2.85 -5.75
C ASP A 333 -19.89 1.47 -6.43
N GLU A 334 -18.78 1.16 -7.11
CA GLU A 334 -18.52 -0.13 -7.76
C GLU A 334 -17.88 -1.17 -6.81
N GLY A 335 -17.60 -0.78 -5.55
CA GLY A 335 -16.92 -1.62 -4.56
C GLY A 335 -15.40 -1.75 -4.76
N ALA A 336 -14.83 -0.92 -5.63
CA ALA A 336 -13.39 -0.67 -5.69
C ALA A 336 -12.95 0.36 -4.66
N PHE A 337 -11.64 0.43 -4.38
CA PHE A 337 -11.05 1.32 -3.38
C PHE A 337 -10.17 2.40 -4.04
N TYR A 338 -10.36 3.65 -3.62
CA TYR A 338 -9.60 4.83 -4.03
C TYR A 338 -8.18 4.83 -3.47
N SER A 339 -7.26 5.57 -4.10
CA SER A 339 -5.82 5.44 -3.83
C SER A 339 -5.40 6.15 -2.54
N SER A 340 -5.82 7.40 -2.33
CA SER A 340 -5.38 8.18 -1.17
C SER A 340 -6.27 9.37 -0.79
N LEU A 341 -6.08 9.87 0.44
CA LEU A 341 -6.51 11.21 0.87
C LEU A 341 -5.30 12.11 1.08
N ASP A 342 -5.43 13.36 0.65
CA ASP A 342 -4.43 14.43 0.77
C ASP A 342 -4.01 14.65 2.23
N ALA A 343 -2.73 14.99 2.44
CA ALA A 343 -2.26 15.50 3.73
C ALA A 343 -2.88 16.86 4.03
N ASP A 344 -3.12 17.65 2.99
CA ASP A 344 -3.55 19.03 3.12
C ASP A 344 -5.08 19.17 3.03
N SER A 345 -5.58 20.16 3.75
CA SER A 345 -6.99 20.56 3.68
C SER A 345 -7.11 22.06 3.87
N THR A 346 -8.14 22.66 3.27
CA THR A 346 -8.35 24.10 3.35
C THR A 346 -8.81 24.48 4.76
N THR A 347 -8.17 25.47 5.37
CA THR A 347 -8.56 26.05 6.66
C THR A 347 -9.79 26.96 6.50
N GLU A 348 -10.37 27.40 7.61
CA GLU A 348 -11.48 28.38 7.59
C GLU A 348 -11.11 29.71 6.92
N THR A 349 -9.82 30.05 6.85
CA THR A 349 -9.32 31.27 6.19
C THR A 349 -9.08 31.09 4.70
N GLY A 350 -9.23 29.86 4.17
CA GLY A 350 -9.01 29.55 2.75
C GLY A 350 -7.58 29.12 2.42
N GLU A 351 -6.71 28.95 3.41
CA GLU A 351 -5.32 28.51 3.19
C GLU A 351 -5.25 26.98 3.19
N LEU A 352 -4.44 26.40 2.30
CA LEU A 352 -4.21 24.95 2.25
C LEU A 352 -3.09 24.59 3.24
N GLU A 353 -3.41 23.81 4.27
CA GLU A 353 -2.47 23.46 5.35
C GLU A 353 -2.50 21.96 5.65
N GLU A 354 -1.31 21.40 5.94
CA GLU A 354 -1.13 20.00 6.33
C GLU A 354 -1.86 19.71 7.65
N GLY A 355 -2.72 18.68 7.65
CA GLY A 355 -3.38 18.20 8.85
C GLY A 355 -4.54 19.07 9.35
N ALA A 356 -4.90 20.18 8.71
CA ALA A 356 -5.94 21.12 9.18
C ALA A 356 -7.30 20.45 9.48
N TYR A 357 -7.67 19.41 8.72
CA TYR A 357 -8.86 18.61 8.96
C TYR A 357 -8.77 17.79 10.26
N TYR A 358 -7.59 17.30 10.62
CA TYR A 358 -7.36 16.29 11.65
C TYR A 358 -6.96 16.85 13.03
N ILE A 359 -6.48 18.10 13.09
CA ILE A 359 -5.98 18.72 14.33
C ILE A 359 -7.07 19.52 15.05
N TYR A 360 -6.91 19.70 16.37
CA TYR A 360 -7.88 20.41 17.20
C TYR A 360 -7.22 21.43 18.11
N THR A 361 -7.89 22.54 18.39
CA THR A 361 -7.57 23.39 19.53
C THR A 361 -8.22 22.83 20.80
N LYS A 362 -7.69 23.24 21.96
CA LYS A 362 -8.27 22.83 23.26
C LYS A 362 -9.68 23.38 23.43
N GLU A 363 -9.90 24.62 23.00
CA GLU A 363 -11.14 25.36 23.12
C GLU A 363 -12.26 24.69 22.31
N GLU A 364 -11.94 24.21 21.10
CA GLU A 364 -12.87 23.41 20.30
C GLU A 364 -13.27 22.12 21.03
N LEU A 365 -12.29 21.37 21.53
CA LEU A 365 -12.55 20.11 22.24
C LEU A 365 -13.39 20.33 23.50
N GLN A 366 -13.13 21.39 24.26
CA GLN A 366 -13.92 21.78 25.44
C GLN A 366 -15.37 22.09 25.06
N LYS A 367 -15.56 22.87 23.99
CA LYS A 367 -16.88 23.27 23.52
C LYS A 367 -17.70 22.08 23.00
N VAL A 368 -17.06 21.15 22.30
CA VAL A 368 -17.71 20.01 21.65
C VAL A 368 -18.01 18.89 22.64
N LEU A 369 -17.07 18.57 23.54
CA LEU A 369 -17.20 17.44 24.46
C LEU A 369 -17.85 17.80 25.79
N THR A 370 -17.89 19.09 26.15
CA THR A 370 -18.57 19.60 27.35
C THR A 370 -18.13 18.88 28.63
N ASP A 371 -19.03 18.21 29.34
CA ASP A 371 -18.78 17.50 30.60
C ASP A 371 -17.76 16.35 30.46
N ASP A 372 -17.61 15.79 29.26
CA ASP A 372 -16.68 14.70 29.00
C ASP A 372 -15.24 15.16 28.71
N PHE A 373 -15.03 16.47 28.58
CA PHE A 373 -13.72 17.00 28.18
C PHE A 373 -12.59 16.59 29.12
N GLU A 374 -12.78 16.62 30.45
CA GLU A 374 -11.66 16.32 31.37
C GLU A 374 -11.20 14.86 31.30
N LEU A 375 -12.14 13.91 31.11
CA LEU A 375 -11.80 12.51 30.89
C LEU A 375 -11.15 12.32 29.51
N PHE A 376 -11.69 12.95 28.46
CA PHE A 376 -11.11 12.90 27.12
C PHE A 376 -9.69 13.48 27.07
N LYS A 377 -9.48 14.63 27.71
CA LYS A 377 -8.21 15.34 27.81
C LYS A 377 -7.13 14.46 28.43
N ASP A 378 -7.49 13.70 29.46
CA ASP A 378 -6.56 12.77 30.09
C ASP A 378 -6.30 11.54 29.22
N TYR A 379 -7.32 11.03 28.52
CA TYR A 379 -7.20 9.86 27.65
C TYR A 379 -6.32 10.13 26.40
N TYR A 380 -6.50 11.29 25.74
CA TYR A 380 -5.79 11.67 24.51
C TYR A 380 -4.69 12.72 24.71
N ASN A 381 -4.24 12.92 25.95
CA ASN A 381 -3.17 13.84 26.30
C ASN A 381 -3.33 15.25 25.69
N VAL A 382 -4.49 15.90 25.92
CA VAL A 382 -4.72 17.32 25.57
C VAL A 382 -3.99 18.20 26.60
N THR A 383 -2.67 18.03 26.65
CA THR A 383 -1.66 18.60 27.55
C THR A 383 -0.40 18.90 26.72
N ASP A 384 0.65 19.44 27.34
CA ASP A 384 1.91 19.72 26.61
C ASP A 384 2.51 18.49 25.92
N PHE A 385 2.15 17.27 26.35
CA PHE A 385 2.62 16.04 25.71
C PHE A 385 2.01 15.80 24.32
N GLY A 386 0.71 16.09 24.14
CA GLY A 386 0.00 15.90 22.87
C GLY A 386 -0.11 17.16 22.02
N LYS A 387 0.51 18.26 22.45
CA LYS A 387 0.48 19.55 21.76
C LYS A 387 1.46 19.54 20.58
N TRP A 388 0.99 19.96 19.41
CA TRP A 388 1.78 20.22 18.22
C TRP A 388 1.51 21.64 17.76
N GLU A 389 2.54 22.49 17.82
CA GLU A 389 2.41 23.94 17.63
C GLU A 389 1.34 24.56 18.57
N ASN A 390 0.26 25.10 18.00
CA ASN A 390 -0.89 25.65 18.73
C ASN A 390 -2.10 24.70 18.75
N HIS A 391 -1.95 23.49 18.22
CA HIS A 391 -3.01 22.49 18.08
C HIS A 391 -2.67 21.19 18.82
N TYR A 392 -3.57 20.22 18.73
CA TYR A 392 -3.45 18.89 19.31
C TYR A 392 -3.67 17.84 18.24
N VAL A 393 -2.70 16.93 18.14
CA VAL A 393 -2.86 15.62 17.48
C VAL A 393 -3.11 14.61 18.60
N LEU A 394 -4.25 13.93 18.54
CA LEU A 394 -4.70 13.05 19.62
C LEU A 394 -3.70 11.89 19.80
N ILE A 395 -3.18 11.73 21.02
CA ILE A 395 -2.21 10.67 21.34
C ILE A 395 -2.50 10.08 22.72
N ARG A 396 -2.29 8.77 22.87
CA ARG A 396 -2.50 8.05 24.12
C ARG A 396 -1.18 7.63 24.75
N THR A 397 -1.16 7.59 26.07
CA THR A 397 0.00 7.12 26.86
C THR A 397 -0.35 5.90 27.72
N GLY A 398 -1.63 5.62 27.92
CA GLY A 398 -2.14 4.54 28.77
C GLY A 398 -3.21 3.67 28.11
N SER A 399 -3.39 2.47 28.68
CA SER A 399 -4.46 1.55 28.28
C SER A 399 -5.83 1.99 28.80
N ASP A 400 -6.87 1.43 28.22
CA ASP A 400 -8.26 1.67 28.66
C ASP A 400 -8.42 1.31 30.15
N SER A 401 -7.82 0.19 30.59
CA SER A 401 -7.84 -0.23 32.00
C SER A 401 -7.20 0.80 32.93
N THR A 402 -6.03 1.35 32.57
CA THR A 402 -5.35 2.38 33.37
C THR A 402 -6.18 3.66 33.49
N ILE A 403 -6.78 4.12 32.39
CA ILE A 403 -7.62 5.35 32.42
C ILE A 403 -8.92 5.10 33.17
N ALA A 404 -9.57 3.95 32.95
CA ALA A 404 -10.79 3.59 33.66
C ALA A 404 -10.58 3.56 35.18
N GLN A 405 -9.48 2.96 35.63
CA GLN A 405 -9.10 2.93 37.06
C GLN A 405 -8.84 4.34 37.61
N LYS A 406 -8.09 5.18 36.88
CA LYS A 406 -7.76 6.55 37.31
C LYS A 406 -9.01 7.42 37.52
N HIS A 407 -10.03 7.22 36.69
CA HIS A 407 -11.29 7.99 36.76
C HIS A 407 -12.41 7.26 37.51
N ASN A 408 -12.14 6.11 38.13
CA ASN A 408 -13.12 5.30 38.88
C ASN A 408 -14.37 4.94 38.05
N ILE A 409 -14.18 4.60 36.78
CA ILE A 409 -15.24 4.10 35.88
C ILE A 409 -14.93 2.68 35.43
N SER A 410 -15.95 1.93 35.00
CA SER A 410 -15.72 0.61 34.38
C SER A 410 -15.15 0.75 32.97
N GLU A 411 -14.41 -0.26 32.51
CA GLU A 411 -13.91 -0.30 31.13
C GLU A 411 -15.04 -0.26 30.10
N GLU A 412 -16.17 -0.91 30.40
CA GLU A 412 -17.38 -0.84 29.55
C GLU A 412 -17.94 0.59 29.47
N LYS A 413 -17.92 1.34 30.59
CA LYS A 413 -18.34 2.74 30.58
C LYS A 413 -17.38 3.61 29.77
N LEU A 414 -16.07 3.38 29.90
CA LEU A 414 -15.06 4.07 29.09
C LEU A 414 -15.23 3.76 27.60
N LYS A 415 -15.52 2.51 27.23
CA LYS A 415 -15.82 2.10 25.86
C LYS A 415 -17.02 2.84 25.27
N GLN A 416 -18.10 2.98 26.04
CA GLN A 416 -19.27 3.78 25.65
C GLN A 416 -18.92 5.27 25.48
N LYS A 417 -18.06 5.81 26.36
CA LYS A 417 -17.55 7.19 26.27
C LYS A 417 -16.72 7.39 25.00
N LYS A 418 -15.76 6.51 24.71
CA LYS A 418 -14.97 6.51 23.46
C LYS A 418 -15.86 6.52 22.21
N ALA A 419 -16.85 5.62 22.14
CA ALA A 419 -17.78 5.58 21.02
C ALA A 419 -18.56 6.90 20.85
N THR A 420 -18.96 7.52 21.96
CA THR A 420 -19.63 8.83 21.97
C THR A 420 -18.69 9.94 21.50
N TRP A 421 -17.45 9.99 21.99
CA TRP A 421 -16.45 10.98 21.58
C TRP A 421 -16.14 10.87 20.09
N ARG A 422 -15.90 9.65 19.59
CA ARG A 422 -15.64 9.41 18.16
C ARG A 422 -16.78 9.93 17.31
N LYS A 423 -18.03 9.57 17.63
CA LYS A 423 -19.20 10.06 16.90
C LYS A 423 -19.28 11.59 16.94
N THR A 424 -19.18 12.18 18.13
CA THR A 424 -19.32 13.63 18.34
C THR A 424 -18.23 14.41 17.60
N LEU A 425 -16.98 13.96 17.69
CA LEU A 425 -15.85 14.59 17.01
C LEU A 425 -15.87 14.36 15.51
N LEU A 426 -16.34 13.20 15.03
CA LEU A 426 -16.51 12.95 13.60
C LEU A 426 -17.60 13.85 13.02
N ASP A 427 -18.74 13.99 13.70
CA ASP A 427 -19.82 14.90 13.31
C ASP A 427 -19.34 16.35 13.29
N TYR A 428 -18.55 16.76 14.29
CA TYR A 428 -17.92 18.08 14.34
C TYR A 428 -16.94 18.30 13.17
N ARG A 429 -15.98 17.38 13.01
CA ARG A 429 -14.91 17.44 12.01
C ARG A 429 -15.45 17.43 10.58
N ASN A 430 -16.54 16.71 10.32
CA ASN A 430 -17.19 16.65 9.00
C ASN A 430 -17.75 18.00 8.52
N ASN A 431 -17.83 19.03 9.37
CA ASN A 431 -18.20 20.38 8.95
C ASN A 431 -16.99 21.20 8.43
N ARG A 432 -15.77 20.68 8.54
CA ARG A 432 -14.55 21.30 8.01
C ARG A 432 -14.34 20.89 6.54
N PRO A 433 -13.62 21.69 5.74
CA PRO A 433 -13.17 21.25 4.43
C PRO A 433 -12.37 19.96 4.53
N LYS A 434 -12.80 18.93 3.80
CA LYS A 434 -12.15 17.63 3.79
C LYS A 434 -10.83 17.68 2.99
N PRO A 435 -9.86 16.82 3.31
CA PRO A 435 -8.74 16.58 2.40
C PRO A 435 -9.24 16.10 1.05
N ARG A 436 -8.50 16.44 -0.01
CA ARG A 436 -8.86 16.00 -1.37
C ARG A 436 -8.70 14.48 -1.48
N LEU A 437 -9.63 13.86 -2.18
CA LEU A 437 -9.59 12.44 -2.50
C LEU A 437 -8.87 12.26 -3.84
N ASP A 438 -7.83 11.43 -3.87
CA ASP A 438 -7.36 10.82 -5.11
C ASP A 438 -8.23 9.59 -5.37
N ASP A 439 -9.24 9.79 -6.21
CA ASP A 439 -10.25 8.80 -6.54
C ASP A 439 -9.82 7.88 -7.70
N LYS A 440 -8.53 7.85 -8.04
CA LYS A 440 -7.96 6.82 -8.90
C LYS A 440 -7.95 5.48 -8.17
N ILE A 441 -8.24 4.42 -8.92
CA ILE A 441 -8.21 3.04 -8.44
C ILE A 441 -6.97 2.37 -9.04
N LEU A 442 -6.12 1.79 -8.18
CA LEU A 442 -4.91 1.06 -8.58
C LEU A 442 -5.10 -0.43 -8.32
N THR A 443 -4.81 -1.26 -9.31
CA THR A 443 -5.05 -2.72 -9.25
C THR A 443 -4.27 -3.37 -8.12
N SER A 444 -2.97 -3.12 -8.00
CA SER A 444 -2.15 -3.66 -6.91
C SER A 444 -2.66 -3.26 -5.52
N TRP A 445 -3.03 -1.98 -5.31
CA TRP A 445 -3.48 -1.51 -4.00
C TRP A 445 -4.87 -2.02 -3.64
N ASN A 446 -5.75 -2.20 -4.64
CA ASN A 446 -7.04 -2.84 -4.46
C ASN A 446 -6.89 -4.29 -4.04
N ALA A 447 -5.99 -5.03 -4.69
CA ALA A 447 -5.69 -6.40 -4.32
C ALA A 447 -5.10 -6.52 -2.90
N LEU A 448 -4.22 -5.60 -2.49
CA LEU A 448 -3.74 -5.54 -1.10
C LEU A 448 -4.89 -5.32 -0.11
N MET A 449 -5.82 -4.40 -0.40
CA MET A 449 -6.96 -4.14 0.48
C MET A 449 -7.96 -5.30 0.49
N LEU A 450 -8.20 -5.93 -0.66
CA LEU A 450 -8.99 -7.17 -0.77
C LEU A 450 -8.43 -8.23 0.18
N LYS A 451 -7.12 -8.46 0.16
CA LYS A 451 -6.44 -9.37 1.10
C LYS A 451 -6.63 -8.92 2.55
N GLY A 452 -6.52 -7.61 2.83
CA GLY A 452 -6.83 -7.03 4.14
C GLY A 452 -8.25 -7.39 4.63
N TYR A 453 -9.27 -7.23 3.80
CA TYR A 453 -10.65 -7.63 4.12
C TYR A 453 -10.79 -9.14 4.35
N VAL A 454 -10.09 -9.97 3.57
CA VAL A 454 -10.05 -11.43 3.76
C VAL A 454 -9.41 -11.80 5.10
N ASP A 455 -8.28 -11.21 5.44
CA ASP A 455 -7.59 -11.50 6.70
C ASP A 455 -8.41 -11.00 7.92
N ALA A 456 -9.08 -9.85 7.79
CA ALA A 456 -10.03 -9.37 8.78
C ALA A 456 -11.25 -10.30 8.92
N TYR A 457 -11.74 -10.88 7.81
CA TYR A 457 -12.79 -11.89 7.84
C TYR A 457 -12.32 -13.16 8.56
N LYS A 458 -11.13 -13.67 8.22
CA LYS A 458 -10.52 -14.83 8.91
C LYS A 458 -10.44 -14.58 10.42
N ALA A 459 -10.01 -13.39 10.83
CA ALA A 459 -9.85 -13.02 12.24
C ALA A 459 -11.16 -12.77 13.00
N LEU A 460 -12.11 -12.03 12.40
CA LEU A 460 -13.28 -11.48 13.11
C LEU A 460 -14.61 -12.13 12.72
N GLN A 461 -14.65 -12.93 11.64
CA GLN A 461 -15.81 -13.67 11.16
C GLN A 461 -17.04 -12.80 10.83
N HIS A 462 -16.83 -11.52 10.55
CA HIS A 462 -17.90 -10.62 10.10
C HIS A 462 -18.14 -10.79 8.60
N LYS A 463 -19.30 -11.34 8.22
CA LYS A 463 -19.65 -11.60 6.80
C LYS A 463 -19.49 -10.37 5.90
N LYS A 464 -19.74 -9.17 6.40
CA LYS A 464 -19.58 -7.92 5.63
C LYS A 464 -18.17 -7.73 5.07
N TYR A 465 -17.14 -8.25 5.74
CA TYR A 465 -15.76 -8.16 5.25
C TYR A 465 -15.52 -9.08 4.05
N LEU A 466 -16.06 -10.31 4.10
CA LEU A 466 -16.03 -11.22 2.96
C LEU A 466 -16.82 -10.65 1.77
N ASP A 467 -17.99 -10.06 2.03
CA ASP A 467 -18.84 -9.47 0.98
C ASP A 467 -18.13 -8.29 0.28
N ALA A 468 -17.43 -7.44 1.03
CA ALA A 468 -16.61 -6.36 0.47
C ALA A 468 -15.44 -6.91 -0.36
N ALA A 469 -14.73 -7.93 0.16
CA ALA A 469 -13.63 -8.58 -0.56
C ALA A 469 -14.10 -9.19 -1.89
N LEU A 470 -15.23 -9.92 -1.89
CA LEU A 470 -15.82 -10.50 -3.09
C LEU A 470 -16.28 -9.45 -4.09
N THR A 471 -16.83 -8.33 -3.63
CA THR A 471 -17.23 -7.23 -4.51
C THR A 471 -16.01 -6.64 -5.21
N ASN A 472 -14.94 -6.36 -4.46
CA ASN A 472 -13.69 -5.87 -5.02
C ASN A 472 -13.02 -6.87 -5.98
N ALA A 473 -13.00 -8.16 -5.63
CA ALA A 473 -12.46 -9.21 -6.49
C ALA A 473 -13.17 -9.29 -7.84
N ASN A 474 -14.51 -9.20 -7.82
CA ASN A 474 -15.30 -9.17 -9.03
C ASN A 474 -15.07 -7.87 -9.81
N PHE A 475 -14.86 -6.73 -9.15
CA PHE A 475 -14.44 -5.51 -9.84
C PHE A 475 -13.13 -5.70 -10.60
N ILE A 476 -12.08 -6.23 -9.95
CA ILE A 476 -10.78 -6.49 -10.60
C ILE A 476 -10.98 -7.44 -11.79
N LYS A 477 -11.67 -8.56 -11.58
CA LYS A 477 -11.97 -9.55 -12.62
C LYS A 477 -12.75 -8.98 -13.81
N ASN A 478 -13.69 -8.07 -13.57
CA ASN A 478 -14.59 -7.58 -14.62
C ASN A 478 -14.07 -6.33 -15.33
N ASN A 479 -13.29 -5.47 -14.65
CA ASN A 479 -12.87 -4.17 -15.16
C ASN A 479 -11.35 -4.07 -15.40
N GLN A 480 -10.52 -4.76 -14.62
CA GLN A 480 -9.06 -4.68 -14.74
C GLN A 480 -8.47 -5.83 -15.55
N LEU A 481 -9.09 -7.01 -15.52
CA LEU A 481 -8.64 -8.18 -16.25
C LEU A 481 -9.12 -8.20 -17.70
N GLN A 482 -8.18 -8.30 -18.62
CA GLN A 482 -8.43 -8.46 -20.05
C GLN A 482 -8.54 -9.94 -20.44
N LYS A 483 -9.07 -10.21 -21.63
CA LYS A 483 -9.36 -11.57 -22.12
C LYS A 483 -8.13 -12.47 -22.26
N ASP A 484 -6.96 -11.87 -22.44
CA ASP A 484 -5.65 -12.53 -22.58
C ASP A 484 -4.90 -12.65 -21.24
N ASN A 485 -5.59 -12.42 -20.11
CA ASN A 485 -5.04 -12.35 -18.75
C ASN A 485 -4.14 -11.13 -18.49
N LYS A 486 -4.07 -10.16 -19.39
CA LYS A 486 -3.41 -8.88 -19.12
C LYS A 486 -4.22 -8.07 -18.10
N LEU A 487 -3.55 -7.51 -17.10
CA LEU A 487 -4.13 -6.55 -16.18
C LEU A 487 -3.91 -5.12 -16.66
N PHE A 488 -4.87 -4.25 -16.35
CA PHE A 488 -4.66 -2.81 -16.29
C PHE A 488 -4.15 -2.41 -14.90
N HIS A 489 -3.37 -1.34 -14.84
CA HIS A 489 -2.83 -0.80 -13.59
C HIS A 489 -3.79 0.21 -12.94
N SER A 490 -4.36 1.10 -13.76
CA SER A 490 -5.13 2.26 -13.31
C SER A 490 -6.57 2.20 -13.79
N TYR A 491 -7.48 2.74 -12.98
CA TYR A 491 -8.87 2.96 -13.35
C TYR A 491 -9.39 4.27 -12.79
N LYS A 492 -10.07 5.03 -13.65
CA LYS A 492 -10.68 6.30 -13.31
C LYS A 492 -11.89 6.53 -14.19
N GLU A 493 -13.00 6.95 -13.59
CA GLU A 493 -14.21 7.39 -14.32
C GLU A 493 -14.71 6.39 -15.39
N GLY A 494 -14.80 5.10 -15.03
CA GLY A 494 -15.30 4.08 -15.95
C GLY A 494 -14.26 3.56 -16.94
N LYS A 495 -13.00 4.01 -16.85
CA LYS A 495 -11.96 3.70 -17.83
C LYS A 495 -10.74 3.08 -17.17
N SER A 496 -10.44 1.84 -17.54
CA SER A 496 -9.15 1.20 -17.26
C SER A 496 -8.09 1.71 -18.22
N SER A 497 -6.91 1.99 -17.69
CA SER A 497 -5.77 2.53 -18.42
C SER A 497 -4.46 1.99 -17.84
N ILE A 498 -3.39 2.14 -18.62
CA ILE A 498 -2.01 1.75 -18.28
C ILE A 498 -1.87 0.23 -18.15
N ASN A 499 -0.83 -0.33 -18.78
CA ASN A 499 -0.57 -1.76 -18.69
C ASN A 499 -0.15 -2.11 -17.26
N GLY A 500 -0.65 -3.23 -16.73
CA GLY A 500 -0.29 -3.72 -15.41
C GLY A 500 1.20 -4.02 -15.29
N TYR A 501 1.78 -3.65 -14.16
CA TYR A 501 3.13 -3.98 -13.75
C TYR A 501 3.16 -5.27 -12.95
N LEU A 502 4.34 -5.83 -12.70
CA LEU A 502 4.47 -7.09 -11.94
C LEU A 502 3.78 -7.02 -10.56
N GLU A 503 3.76 -5.84 -9.92
CA GLU A 503 3.06 -5.64 -8.64
C GLU A 503 1.55 -5.92 -8.72
N ASP A 504 0.90 -5.60 -9.86
CA ASP A 504 -0.53 -5.81 -10.05
C ASP A 504 -0.82 -7.31 -10.08
N TYR A 505 -0.04 -8.07 -10.86
CA TYR A 505 -0.18 -9.52 -10.93
C TYR A 505 0.15 -10.17 -9.58
N ALA A 506 1.26 -9.78 -8.95
CA ALA A 506 1.70 -10.36 -7.69
C ALA A 506 0.65 -10.14 -6.58
N ALA A 507 0.13 -8.91 -6.43
CA ALA A 507 -0.89 -8.61 -5.42
C ALA A 507 -2.23 -9.30 -5.73
N VAL A 508 -2.70 -9.30 -6.98
CA VAL A 508 -3.97 -9.95 -7.37
C VAL A 508 -3.91 -11.46 -7.14
N ILE A 509 -2.81 -12.12 -7.52
CA ILE A 509 -2.63 -13.56 -7.29
C ILE A 509 -2.66 -13.87 -5.80
N GLU A 510 -1.98 -13.08 -4.96
CA GLU A 510 -1.96 -13.28 -3.51
C GLU A 510 -3.37 -13.14 -2.91
N ALA A 511 -4.10 -12.10 -3.34
CA ALA A 511 -5.47 -11.81 -2.92
C ALA A 511 -6.46 -12.91 -3.34
N TYR A 512 -6.37 -13.41 -4.57
CA TYR A 512 -7.23 -14.49 -5.07
C TYR A 512 -6.94 -15.83 -4.41
N ILE A 513 -5.67 -16.15 -4.11
CA ILE A 513 -5.34 -17.32 -3.30
C ILE A 513 -5.99 -17.19 -1.90
N ALA A 514 -5.89 -16.01 -1.28
CA ALA A 514 -6.50 -15.76 0.03
C ALA A 514 -8.04 -15.88 -0.01
N LEU A 515 -8.69 -15.42 -1.09
CA LEU A 515 -10.14 -15.59 -1.28
C LEU A 515 -10.54 -17.05 -1.41
N TYR A 516 -9.80 -17.86 -2.16
CA TYR A 516 -10.05 -19.29 -2.22
C TYR A 516 -10.02 -19.93 -0.83
N GLU A 517 -9.03 -19.59 0.00
CA GLU A 517 -8.88 -20.15 1.36
C GLU A 517 -10.08 -19.85 2.30
N VAL A 518 -10.94 -18.88 1.96
CA VAL A 518 -12.15 -18.53 2.73
C VAL A 518 -13.47 -18.85 2.03
N THR A 519 -13.45 -19.11 0.72
CA THR A 519 -14.65 -19.36 -0.09
C THR A 519 -14.75 -20.79 -0.63
N MET A 520 -13.62 -21.50 -0.74
CA MET A 520 -13.47 -22.76 -1.48
C MET A 520 -13.81 -22.65 -2.98
N ASP A 521 -13.90 -21.43 -3.52
CA ASP A 521 -14.25 -21.22 -4.92
C ASP A 521 -12.99 -21.32 -5.80
N GLU A 522 -12.84 -22.47 -6.46
CA GLU A 522 -11.69 -22.82 -7.30
C GLU A 522 -11.43 -21.81 -8.44
N GLN A 523 -12.43 -21.00 -8.83
CA GLN A 523 -12.23 -19.99 -9.87
C GLN A 523 -11.09 -19.02 -9.52
N TRP A 524 -10.91 -18.71 -8.23
CA TRP A 524 -9.89 -17.76 -7.79
C TRP A 524 -8.49 -18.37 -7.94
N LEU A 525 -8.32 -19.66 -7.67
CA LEU A 525 -7.04 -20.35 -7.91
C LEU A 525 -6.72 -20.47 -9.40
N GLU A 526 -7.71 -20.80 -10.24
CA GLU A 526 -7.49 -20.88 -11.69
C GLU A 526 -7.12 -19.53 -12.29
N LEU A 527 -7.78 -18.44 -11.87
CA LEU A 527 -7.38 -17.09 -12.26
C LEU A 527 -5.95 -16.76 -11.82
N SER A 528 -5.58 -17.10 -10.58
CA SER A 528 -4.22 -16.93 -10.07
C SER A 528 -3.17 -17.66 -10.91
N LYS A 529 -3.44 -18.90 -11.32
CA LYS A 529 -2.56 -19.68 -12.20
C LYS A 529 -2.44 -19.08 -13.60
N ASN A 530 -3.54 -18.59 -14.18
CA ASN A 530 -3.52 -17.94 -15.49
C ASN A 530 -2.70 -16.64 -15.46
N LEU A 531 -2.86 -15.83 -14.41
CA LEU A 531 -2.07 -14.61 -14.19
C LEU A 531 -0.57 -14.94 -14.00
N ALA A 532 -0.24 -15.96 -13.19
CA ALA A 532 1.15 -16.40 -13.03
C ALA A 532 1.75 -16.89 -14.36
N THR A 533 0.96 -17.56 -15.20
CA THR A 533 1.41 -17.99 -16.53
C THR A 533 1.70 -16.80 -17.44
N TYR A 534 0.85 -15.76 -17.42
CA TYR A 534 1.09 -14.51 -18.15
C TYR A 534 2.39 -13.82 -17.70
N THR A 535 2.71 -13.83 -16.39
CA THR A 535 3.96 -13.22 -15.91
C THR A 535 5.20 -13.96 -16.38
N PHE A 536 5.15 -15.30 -16.51
CA PHE A 536 6.23 -16.08 -17.13
C PHE A 536 6.47 -15.73 -18.59
N GLU A 537 5.42 -15.40 -19.34
CA GLU A 537 5.55 -15.05 -20.77
C GLU A 537 6.15 -13.65 -20.97
N HIS A 538 5.74 -12.68 -20.15
CA HIS A 538 6.00 -11.27 -20.44
C HIS A 538 6.98 -10.57 -19.49
N PHE A 539 7.23 -11.12 -18.30
CA PHE A 539 8.03 -10.47 -17.26
C PHE A 539 9.26 -11.28 -16.86
N TYR A 540 9.22 -12.61 -17.00
CA TYR A 540 10.31 -13.50 -16.52
C TYR A 540 11.58 -13.40 -17.37
N ASP A 541 12.73 -13.33 -16.69
CA ASP A 541 14.07 -13.37 -17.24
C ASP A 541 14.71 -14.73 -16.89
N GLU A 542 14.83 -15.62 -17.87
CA GLU A 542 15.36 -16.98 -17.67
C GLU A 542 16.83 -16.99 -17.22
N GLU A 543 17.61 -15.96 -17.59
CA GLU A 543 19.02 -15.85 -17.20
C GLU A 543 19.17 -15.54 -15.70
N LYS A 544 18.46 -14.52 -15.21
CA LYS A 544 18.49 -14.12 -13.79
C LYS A 544 17.56 -14.98 -12.91
N ALA A 545 16.62 -15.70 -13.52
CA ALA A 545 15.54 -16.40 -12.84
C ALA A 545 14.71 -15.48 -11.92
N MET A 546 14.42 -14.28 -12.40
CA MET A 546 13.65 -13.22 -11.72
C MET A 546 12.67 -12.58 -12.71
N PHE A 547 11.72 -11.78 -12.22
CA PHE A 547 10.77 -11.07 -13.06
C PHE A 547 11.12 -9.58 -13.12
N TYR A 548 11.14 -9.01 -14.33
CA TYR A 548 11.17 -7.57 -14.51
C TYR A 548 9.89 -6.93 -13.97
N PHE A 549 9.97 -5.66 -13.59
CA PHE A 549 8.82 -4.91 -13.12
C PHE A 549 7.83 -4.58 -14.25
N THR A 550 8.33 -4.29 -15.45
CA THR A 550 7.53 -3.96 -16.66
C THR A 550 7.41 -5.14 -17.61
N SER A 551 6.39 -5.15 -18.46
CA SER A 551 6.21 -6.15 -19.51
C SER A 551 7.23 -5.96 -20.64
N ASN A 552 7.59 -7.05 -21.33
CA ASN A 552 8.35 -6.98 -22.58
C ASN A 552 7.54 -6.36 -23.75
N LEU A 553 6.24 -6.13 -23.57
CA LEU A 553 5.36 -5.45 -24.53
C LEU A 553 5.30 -3.92 -24.32
N ASP A 554 5.82 -3.42 -23.21
CA ASP A 554 5.79 -1.99 -22.90
C ASP A 554 6.86 -1.21 -23.68
N SER A 555 6.64 0.10 -23.83
CA SER A 555 7.62 1.01 -24.44
C SER A 555 8.94 0.95 -23.67
N LYS A 556 10.05 1.01 -24.41
CA LYS A 556 11.40 0.93 -23.81
C LYS A 556 11.68 2.16 -22.93
N LEU A 557 11.99 1.92 -21.66
CA LEU A 557 12.60 2.89 -20.76
C LEU A 557 14.12 2.84 -20.86
N VAL A 558 14.82 3.70 -20.11
CA VAL A 558 16.29 3.72 -20.00
C VAL A 558 16.81 2.33 -19.57
N THR A 559 16.13 1.70 -18.61
CA THR A 559 16.40 0.33 -18.20
C THR A 559 15.10 -0.33 -17.70
N ARG A 560 14.98 -1.65 -17.82
CA ARG A 560 13.96 -2.41 -17.10
C ARG A 560 14.55 -2.80 -15.75
N THR A 561 13.81 -2.53 -14.69
CA THR A 561 14.22 -2.82 -13.30
C THR A 561 13.69 -4.17 -12.86
N ILE A 562 14.37 -4.78 -11.89
CA ILE A 562 13.87 -5.94 -11.15
C ILE A 562 13.66 -5.46 -9.72
N GLU A 563 12.40 -5.37 -9.30
CA GLU A 563 12.07 -4.95 -7.94
C GLU A 563 12.09 -6.18 -7.01
N TYR A 564 13.16 -6.31 -6.21
CA TYR A 564 13.38 -7.44 -5.31
C TYR A 564 13.68 -7.05 -3.86
N ARG A 565 13.84 -5.77 -3.57
CA ARG A 565 14.04 -5.26 -2.20
C ARG A 565 12.71 -4.72 -1.68
N ASP A 566 12.28 -5.23 -0.54
CA ASP A 566 11.06 -4.79 0.11
C ASP A 566 11.21 -3.34 0.60
N ASN A 567 10.12 -2.59 0.50
CA ASN A 567 9.98 -1.25 1.09
C ASN A 567 8.75 -1.27 2.01
N VAL A 568 8.01 -0.16 2.14
CA VAL A 568 6.73 -0.14 2.87
C VAL A 568 5.73 -1.16 2.29
N ILE A 569 5.75 -1.34 0.96
CA ILE A 569 5.12 -2.47 0.27
C ILE A 569 6.21 -3.52 0.03
N SER A 570 5.89 -4.80 0.21
CA SER A 570 6.77 -5.89 -0.20
C SER A 570 7.04 -5.84 -1.70
N SER A 571 8.25 -6.17 -2.13
CA SER A 571 8.61 -6.12 -3.54
C SER A 571 7.77 -7.09 -4.38
N SER A 572 7.45 -6.70 -5.61
CA SER A 572 6.68 -7.52 -6.54
C SER A 572 7.29 -8.90 -6.77
N ASN A 573 8.63 -9.04 -6.79
CA ASN A 573 9.27 -10.35 -6.86
C ASN A 573 9.13 -11.17 -5.57
N SER A 574 9.17 -10.55 -4.37
CA SER A 574 9.04 -11.31 -3.12
C SER A 574 7.61 -11.83 -2.93
N ILE A 575 6.61 -11.03 -3.31
CA ILE A 575 5.20 -11.47 -3.35
C ILE A 575 5.02 -12.57 -4.41
N MET A 576 5.56 -12.39 -5.62
CA MET A 576 5.47 -13.39 -6.68
C MET A 576 6.12 -14.71 -6.28
N ALA A 577 7.29 -14.71 -5.64
CA ALA A 577 7.93 -15.94 -5.18
C ALA A 577 7.03 -16.70 -4.18
N LYS A 578 6.43 -16.02 -3.21
CA LYS A 578 5.45 -16.62 -2.28
C LYS A 578 4.23 -17.17 -3.01
N ASN A 579 3.75 -16.47 -4.04
CA ASN A 579 2.63 -16.94 -4.86
C ASN A 579 3.00 -18.20 -5.63
N LEU A 580 4.16 -18.24 -6.29
CA LEU A 580 4.65 -19.41 -7.02
C LEU A 580 4.84 -20.60 -6.08
N PHE A 581 5.38 -20.37 -4.88
CA PHE A 581 5.46 -21.39 -3.84
C PHE A 581 4.08 -21.99 -3.55
N LYS A 582 3.09 -21.16 -3.20
CA LYS A 582 1.72 -21.63 -2.91
C LYS A 582 1.05 -22.32 -4.10
N LEU A 583 1.12 -21.72 -5.29
CA LEU A 583 0.53 -22.28 -6.51
C LEU A 583 1.18 -23.62 -6.89
N SER A 584 2.47 -23.81 -6.61
CA SER A 584 3.13 -25.09 -6.82
C SER A 584 2.54 -26.20 -5.96
N HIS A 585 2.08 -25.91 -4.74
CA HIS A 585 1.39 -26.87 -3.89
C HIS A 585 -0.07 -27.09 -4.32
N TYR A 586 -0.79 -26.03 -4.73
CA TYR A 586 -2.18 -26.18 -5.19
C TYR A 586 -2.32 -26.97 -6.48
N PHE A 587 -1.33 -26.89 -7.38
CA PHE A 587 -1.43 -27.44 -8.74
C PHE A 587 -0.38 -28.50 -9.10
N ASP A 588 0.57 -28.79 -8.21
CA ASP A 588 1.73 -29.64 -8.49
C ASP A 588 2.49 -29.23 -9.76
N ILE A 589 2.83 -27.93 -9.87
CA ILE A 589 3.56 -27.38 -11.02
C ILE A 589 5.05 -27.23 -10.66
N PRO A 590 5.95 -28.12 -11.13
CA PRO A 590 7.35 -28.10 -10.72
C PRO A 590 8.06 -26.80 -11.11
N LYS A 591 7.74 -26.20 -12.26
CA LYS A 591 8.32 -24.92 -12.71
C LYS A 591 8.10 -23.80 -11.69
N TYR A 592 6.93 -23.75 -11.05
CA TYR A 592 6.63 -22.71 -10.06
C TYR A 592 7.48 -22.90 -8.80
N ARG A 593 7.59 -24.15 -8.32
CA ARG A 593 8.42 -24.48 -7.17
C ARG A 593 9.88 -24.16 -7.41
N THR A 594 10.46 -24.68 -8.50
CA THR A 594 11.87 -24.47 -8.80
C THR A 594 12.21 -23.00 -9.06
N THR A 595 11.27 -22.23 -9.63
CA THR A 595 11.44 -20.78 -9.81
C THR A 595 11.42 -20.05 -8.48
N SER A 596 10.43 -20.31 -7.61
CA SER A 596 10.36 -19.72 -6.27
C SER A 596 11.63 -20.00 -5.47
N ASP A 597 12.09 -21.25 -5.46
CA ASP A 597 13.31 -21.67 -4.77
C ASP A 597 14.53 -20.93 -5.32
N GLN A 598 14.63 -20.79 -6.65
CA GLN A 598 15.73 -20.07 -7.28
C GLN A 598 15.72 -18.57 -6.96
N MET A 599 14.55 -17.93 -6.98
CA MET A 599 14.39 -16.53 -6.61
C MET A 599 14.85 -16.30 -5.16
N LEU A 600 14.46 -17.18 -4.23
CA LEU A 600 14.89 -17.09 -2.83
C LEU A 600 16.41 -17.27 -2.69
N LYS A 601 17.01 -18.26 -3.37
CA LYS A 601 18.47 -18.48 -3.36
C LYS A 601 19.26 -17.26 -3.83
N ASN A 602 18.74 -16.54 -4.82
CA ASN A 602 19.39 -15.37 -5.38
C ASN A 602 19.52 -14.23 -4.37
N VAL A 603 18.53 -14.06 -3.48
CA VAL A 603 18.43 -12.86 -2.63
C VAL A 603 18.77 -13.11 -1.16
N VAL A 604 18.56 -14.32 -0.65
CA VAL A 604 18.75 -14.61 0.79
C VAL A 604 20.16 -14.31 1.32
N PRO A 605 21.27 -14.48 0.56
CA PRO A 605 22.60 -14.10 1.06
C PRO A 605 22.73 -12.61 1.43
N ASP A 606 21.98 -11.73 0.77
CA ASP A 606 21.99 -10.28 1.06
C ASP A 606 21.16 -9.93 2.30
N ALA A 607 20.22 -10.80 2.70
CA ALA A 607 19.38 -10.59 3.88
C ALA A 607 20.19 -10.56 5.19
N THR A 608 21.38 -11.18 5.24
CA THR A 608 22.28 -11.04 6.41
C THR A 608 22.77 -9.62 6.60
N LYS A 609 22.99 -8.87 5.50
CA LYS A 609 23.52 -7.50 5.54
C LYS A 609 22.42 -6.47 5.75
N TYR A 610 21.28 -6.64 5.08
CA TYR A 610 20.19 -5.66 5.06
C TYR A 610 18.82 -6.31 5.33
N PRO A 611 18.62 -6.97 6.48
CA PRO A 611 17.44 -7.81 6.71
C PRO A 611 16.11 -7.06 6.59
N SER A 612 16.08 -5.76 6.92
CA SER A 612 14.87 -4.93 6.90
C SER A 612 14.29 -4.65 5.50
N VAL A 613 15.02 -4.94 4.43
CA VAL A 613 14.53 -4.84 3.04
C VAL A 613 14.35 -6.22 2.39
N PHE A 614 14.39 -7.29 3.18
CA PHE A 614 14.18 -8.66 2.71
C PHE A 614 13.21 -9.45 3.60
N SER A 615 12.40 -8.79 4.42
CA SER A 615 11.53 -9.48 5.39
C SER A 615 10.47 -10.36 4.74
N ASN A 616 9.93 -10.01 3.57
CA ASN A 616 8.96 -10.88 2.88
C ASN A 616 9.66 -12.10 2.24
N TRP A 617 10.94 -11.99 1.88
CA TRP A 617 11.77 -13.12 1.49
C TRP A 617 12.16 -14.02 2.67
N LEU A 618 12.49 -13.42 3.81
CA LEU A 618 12.74 -14.17 5.04
C LEU A 618 11.46 -14.88 5.52
N ASP A 619 10.29 -14.29 5.29
CA ASP A 619 9.00 -14.97 5.50
C ASP A 619 8.81 -16.17 4.55
N LEU A 620 9.22 -16.07 3.29
CA LEU A 620 9.26 -17.23 2.38
C LEU A 620 10.27 -18.28 2.86
N LEU A 621 11.46 -17.88 3.31
CA LEU A 621 12.47 -18.79 3.85
C LEU A 621 11.93 -19.65 4.99
N GLU A 622 11.10 -19.09 5.87
CA GLU A 622 10.44 -19.85 6.94
C GLU A 622 9.56 -21.00 6.39
N ASN A 623 8.99 -20.89 5.18
CA ASN A 623 8.26 -22.00 4.54
C ASN A 623 9.16 -23.17 4.15
N HIS A 624 10.44 -22.91 3.88
CA HIS A 624 11.42 -23.93 3.49
C HIS A 624 12.11 -24.56 4.69
N GLN A 625 12.41 -23.76 5.72
CA GLN A 625 13.15 -24.23 6.89
C GLN A 625 12.31 -25.06 7.87
N PHE A 626 10.98 -25.01 7.74
CA PHE A 626 10.04 -25.74 8.58
C PHE A 626 9.02 -26.49 7.75
N ASN A 627 8.36 -27.46 8.37
CA ASN A 627 7.26 -28.17 7.72
C ASN A 627 6.20 -27.16 7.24
N TYR A 628 5.98 -27.14 5.94
CA TYR A 628 4.88 -26.44 5.32
C TYR A 628 3.68 -27.39 5.20
N TYR A 629 2.57 -27.04 5.82
CA TYR A 629 1.41 -27.90 5.94
C TYR A 629 0.37 -27.61 4.86
N GLU A 630 -0.04 -28.64 4.14
CA GLU A 630 -1.25 -28.63 3.31
C GLU A 630 -2.40 -29.12 4.18
N ILE A 631 -3.29 -28.21 4.61
CA ILE A 631 -4.47 -28.56 5.41
C ILE A 631 -5.67 -28.59 4.47
N VAL A 632 -6.19 -29.79 4.24
CA VAL A 632 -7.31 -30.00 3.31
C VAL A 632 -8.55 -30.39 4.10
N VAL A 633 -9.67 -29.72 3.84
CA VAL A 633 -10.95 -29.99 4.48
C VAL A 633 -11.97 -30.41 3.43
N ALA A 634 -12.42 -31.66 3.48
CA ALA A 634 -13.35 -32.19 2.48
C ALA A 634 -14.58 -32.83 3.15
N GLY A 635 -15.76 -32.54 2.62
CA GLY A 635 -17.04 -33.08 3.08
C GLY A 635 -18.11 -31.99 3.29
N PRO A 636 -19.36 -32.36 3.65
CA PRO A 636 -20.50 -31.45 3.67
C PRO A 636 -20.35 -30.20 4.57
N GLN A 637 -19.48 -30.25 5.59
CA GLN A 637 -19.22 -29.16 6.53
C GLN A 637 -17.85 -28.50 6.35
N ALA A 638 -17.23 -28.64 5.16
CA ALA A 638 -15.87 -28.16 4.91
C ALA A 638 -15.70 -26.66 5.22
N LEU A 639 -16.65 -25.84 4.77
CA LEU A 639 -16.61 -24.40 5.00
C LEU A 639 -16.67 -24.03 6.49
N GLU A 640 -17.44 -24.77 7.30
CA GLU A 640 -17.57 -24.54 8.74
C GLU A 640 -16.25 -24.83 9.46
N LYS A 641 -15.60 -25.95 9.13
CA LYS A 641 -14.30 -26.31 9.71
C LYS A 641 -13.17 -25.40 9.24
N LEU A 642 -13.21 -24.91 8.00
CA LEU A 642 -12.25 -23.89 7.53
C LEU A 642 -12.37 -22.61 8.34
N LYS A 643 -13.59 -22.13 8.62
CA LYS A 643 -13.81 -20.97 9.50
C LYS A 643 -13.24 -21.19 10.90
N GLU A 644 -13.39 -22.39 11.45
CA GLU A 644 -12.79 -22.75 12.74
C GLU A 644 -11.25 -22.74 12.68
N LEU A 645 -10.64 -23.30 11.63
CA LEU A 645 -9.18 -23.28 11.41
C LEU A 645 -8.61 -21.86 11.30
N GLN A 646 -9.32 -20.97 10.61
CA GLN A 646 -8.92 -19.56 10.40
C GLN A 646 -8.84 -18.74 11.71
N GLN A 647 -9.41 -19.24 12.81
CA GLN A 647 -9.34 -18.60 14.13
C GLN A 647 -8.02 -18.87 14.89
N TYR A 648 -7.13 -19.68 14.30
CA TYR A 648 -5.82 -20.03 14.81
C TYR A 648 -4.72 -19.44 13.91
N TYR A 649 -3.64 -18.96 14.54
CA TYR A 649 -2.49 -18.43 13.81
C TYR A 649 -1.60 -19.58 13.33
N ILE A 650 -1.68 -19.91 12.03
CA ILE A 650 -0.96 -21.05 11.42
C ILE A 650 -0.17 -20.55 10.19
N PRO A 651 0.98 -19.86 10.39
CA PRO A 651 1.66 -19.15 9.30
C PRO A 651 2.39 -20.06 8.29
N ASN A 652 2.73 -21.30 8.63
CA ASN A 652 3.37 -22.27 7.72
C ASN A 652 2.36 -23.27 7.16
N ALA A 653 1.24 -22.78 6.65
CA ALA A 653 0.24 -23.63 6.03
C ALA A 653 -0.44 -22.95 4.84
N LEU A 654 -1.05 -23.77 4.00
CA LEU A 654 -2.13 -23.38 3.11
C LEU A 654 -3.40 -24.16 3.46
N LEU A 655 -4.54 -23.62 3.05
CA LEU A 655 -5.85 -24.23 3.26
C LEU A 655 -6.48 -24.58 1.92
N ALA A 656 -6.92 -25.83 1.76
CA ALA A 656 -7.80 -26.23 0.66
C ALA A 656 -9.09 -26.80 1.23
N GLY A 657 -10.19 -26.65 0.52
CA GLY A 657 -11.40 -27.36 0.90
C GLY A 657 -12.43 -27.45 -0.19
N SER A 658 -13.34 -28.39 -0.03
CA SER A 658 -14.47 -28.60 -0.92
C SER A 658 -15.63 -29.27 -0.18
N ASP A 659 -16.84 -28.84 -0.49
CA ASP A 659 -18.10 -29.45 -0.05
C ASP A 659 -18.67 -30.46 -1.08
N LYS A 660 -17.90 -30.74 -2.14
CA LYS A 660 -18.20 -31.70 -3.19
C LYS A 660 -16.94 -32.41 -3.68
N GLU A 661 -17.10 -33.48 -4.46
CA GLU A 661 -15.99 -34.08 -5.18
C GLU A 661 -15.35 -33.06 -6.13
N SER A 662 -14.01 -33.06 -6.19
CA SER A 662 -13.21 -32.14 -6.99
C SER A 662 -11.98 -32.85 -7.54
N ASP A 663 -11.64 -32.54 -8.78
CA ASP A 663 -10.46 -33.03 -9.48
C ASP A 663 -9.22 -32.14 -9.24
N SER A 664 -9.35 -31.08 -8.43
CA SER A 664 -8.20 -30.25 -8.04
C SER A 664 -7.17 -31.10 -7.28
N TYR A 665 -5.88 -30.91 -7.58
CA TYR A 665 -4.77 -31.77 -7.10
C TYR A 665 -4.80 -32.05 -5.58
N LEU A 666 -5.05 -31.02 -4.76
CA LEU A 666 -5.12 -31.18 -3.30
C LEU A 666 -6.45 -31.78 -2.80
N LEU A 667 -7.47 -31.94 -3.64
CA LEU A 667 -8.80 -32.42 -3.28
C LEU A 667 -9.13 -33.79 -3.90
N GLU A 668 -8.42 -34.18 -4.96
CA GLU A 668 -8.64 -35.41 -5.71
C GLU A 668 -8.64 -36.64 -4.79
N GLY A 669 -9.73 -37.41 -4.85
CA GLY A 669 -9.90 -38.65 -4.07
C GLY A 669 -10.04 -38.45 -2.55
N ARG A 670 -10.27 -37.23 -2.07
CA ARG A 670 -10.37 -36.91 -0.64
C ARG A 670 -11.78 -36.59 -0.14
N PHE A 671 -12.81 -36.65 -0.99
CA PHE A 671 -14.17 -36.28 -0.60
C PHE A 671 -14.96 -37.46 0.03
N PRO A 672 -15.27 -37.42 1.34
CA PRO A 672 -16.24 -38.33 1.96
C PRO A 672 -17.68 -37.83 1.78
N GLU A 673 -18.63 -38.73 1.48
CA GLU A 673 -20.05 -38.39 1.31
C GLU A 673 -20.77 -38.05 2.64
N ASP A 674 -20.50 -38.81 3.70
CA ASP A 674 -21.30 -38.80 4.94
C ASP A 674 -20.66 -38.06 6.13
N GLU A 675 -19.40 -37.62 6.00
CA GLU A 675 -18.68 -36.94 7.07
C GLU A 675 -17.80 -35.80 6.52
N THR A 676 -17.10 -35.08 7.40
CA THR A 676 -16.13 -34.06 6.95
C THR A 676 -14.80 -34.32 7.62
N LEU A 677 -13.79 -34.51 6.78
CA LEU A 677 -12.45 -34.90 7.18
C LEU A 677 -11.47 -33.74 6.98
N VAL A 678 -10.52 -33.65 7.91
CA VAL A 678 -9.38 -32.73 7.86
C VAL A 678 -8.12 -33.54 7.65
N TYR A 679 -7.50 -33.36 6.50
CA TYR A 679 -6.23 -33.95 6.11
C TYR A 679 -5.11 -32.96 6.42
N VAL A 680 -4.04 -33.44 7.04
CA VAL A 680 -2.84 -32.64 7.30
C VAL A 680 -1.67 -33.34 6.62
N CYS A 681 -1.14 -32.71 5.57
CA CYS A 681 -0.08 -33.25 4.74
C CYS A 681 1.17 -32.37 4.77
N VAL A 682 2.33 -32.99 4.56
CA VAL A 682 3.62 -32.32 4.37
C VAL A 682 4.32 -33.02 3.22
N ASN A 683 4.73 -32.27 2.19
CA ASN A 683 5.40 -32.82 1.00
C ASN A 683 4.64 -34.02 0.40
N ASN A 684 3.34 -33.86 0.12
CA ASN A 684 2.45 -34.91 -0.41
C ASN A 684 2.26 -36.15 0.49
N ALA A 685 2.79 -36.17 1.72
CA ALA A 685 2.57 -37.24 2.69
C ALA A 685 1.57 -36.79 3.76
N CYS A 686 0.41 -37.43 3.81
CA CYS A 686 -0.67 -37.10 4.75
C CYS A 686 -0.64 -38.01 5.98
N ARG A 687 -1.02 -37.44 7.14
CA ARG A 687 -1.42 -38.23 8.31
C ARG A 687 -2.82 -38.83 8.08
N LEU A 688 -3.23 -39.75 8.96
CA LEU A 688 -4.63 -40.19 9.00
C LEU A 688 -5.54 -38.97 9.17
N PRO A 689 -6.58 -38.80 8.33
CA PRO A 689 -7.51 -37.70 8.45
C PRO A 689 -8.30 -37.78 9.76
N VAL A 690 -8.71 -36.63 10.26
CA VAL A 690 -9.47 -36.51 11.51
C VAL A 690 -10.77 -35.75 11.27
N THR A 691 -11.77 -35.98 12.11
CA THR A 691 -13.09 -35.35 11.96
C THR A 691 -13.19 -34.01 12.69
N SER A 692 -12.21 -33.62 13.52
CA SER A 692 -12.26 -32.36 14.28
C SER A 692 -11.03 -31.48 14.04
N VAL A 693 -11.25 -30.15 13.97
CA VAL A 693 -10.17 -29.15 13.83
C VAL A 693 -9.21 -29.22 15.00
N LYS A 694 -9.72 -29.39 16.23
CA LYS A 694 -8.91 -29.55 17.43
C LYS A 694 -7.92 -30.71 17.33
N GLU A 695 -8.29 -31.84 16.72
CA GLU A 695 -7.37 -32.95 16.51
C GLU A 695 -6.35 -32.66 15.42
N ALA A 696 -6.77 -32.00 14.33
CA ALA A 696 -5.86 -31.60 13.26
C ALA A 696 -4.77 -30.66 13.79
N LEU A 697 -5.14 -29.66 14.62
CA LEU A 697 -4.20 -28.73 15.24
C LEU A 697 -3.12 -29.41 16.09
N LYS A 698 -3.45 -30.51 16.79
CA LYS A 698 -2.45 -31.28 17.57
C LYS A 698 -1.37 -31.92 16.69
N THR A 699 -1.63 -32.06 15.40
CA THR A 699 -0.67 -32.65 14.45
C THR A 699 0.30 -31.61 13.88
N LEU A 700 -0.03 -30.33 14.00
CA LEU A 700 0.77 -29.21 13.53
C LEU A 700 1.84 -28.85 14.56
N LYS A 701 3.08 -28.70 14.10
CA LYS A 701 4.14 -28.07 14.89
C LYS A 701 4.14 -26.59 14.54
N ILE A 702 3.43 -25.77 15.32
CA ILE A 702 3.34 -24.31 15.10
C ILE A 702 4.53 -23.57 15.71
N SER A 703 5.04 -24.05 16.84
CA SER A 703 6.27 -23.58 17.48
C SER A 703 7.26 -24.74 17.66
N GLU A 704 8.55 -24.41 17.79
CA GLU A 704 9.60 -25.37 18.20
C GLU A 704 9.59 -25.70 19.69
#